data_AF-F2UBK4-F1
#
_entry.id   AF-F2UBK4-F1
#
_cell.length_a   1.000
_cell.length_b   1.000
_cell.length_c   1.000
_cell.angle_alpha   90.00
_cell.angle_beta   90.00
_cell.angle_gamma   90.00
#
_symmetry.space_group_name_H-M   'P 1'
#
loop_
_entity.id
_entity.type
_entity.pdbx_description
1 polymer ?
#
loop_
_entity_poly.entity_id
_entity_poly.type
_entity_poly.pdbx_seq_one_letter_code
_entity_poly.pdbx_strand_id
1 'polypeptide(L)'
;MAQCWMLIAVVCAAALVLQPLVKTASALPITQERQDFEARKEHLCRDAAKGLETIPTLLNSYSEDFALKEGETGATSASSTDLKRVWQLVNKMCIDTRAINAPREGVLKASGSERQDESDSARASQAQHHMANALLPQTYPRQERGDVDSTKLQPFLAATNWTSVKSLTLRGLRSPTFALHWLHTTPSVVELDISHNSVQTVDVCFYDGCLSQLISLDLSHNLLTEVPSPLFEVGKTITSLDLSHNFITVFEARTLLGLPITELDLSDNKISVIANYSFVYPAKVQVLDLRSNNLKHLALEVFYNCTSLTHIYLADNLLDEIEGVEFQPLQHLEVLDVSSNYLTVVKEGLATASLQSLYLHDNIITQVDRAAFSLGTHLKNLTLDGNQLQHLPEGVFAACRNLQALYLQHNQLKSVTQNTLQGGDSLTALYLSHNHLTEIKDLGLRKLATLDASFNQLDYFYLHSSALLTSLDLSDNPLSAVPDLTPLTQLQLYGQRDHFMAIIDLSVFANMTGLRVLDMDAAIGSTSAVVFSRHQAPAWSLSDLVFFHMANVIFPHEWLHGSNATANLISLHIGWPGLNETLLPNRQLCSLLGPEATELALESTSYTTLELCEGVSLKTVFLMNNSAIEHVFVHGSPNLVNVSGCSSLAEMSVPEVPVLDISDTKIPPHEALCDTQGSTILIARNWSHPRLGQNSDTKALITRCLEAVNVFDLSDNQWLASLDLVEAAARTVIFSTDPTLSPDGRYQPSRIAPQVFLTQHTLVECELNFDDPYIATDESVISRRLGYNFQCDCVFGSVQGGQCLQSAHSSSHARKVQAKLLAAVFFGGVATTIVCFFVGFRYLGRRTAFPFTRQQNNYTTV
;
A
#
# COMPACT_ATOMS: atom_id res chain seq x y z
N MET A 1 8.03 46.07 -1.67
CA MET A 1 8.30 46.73 -0.37
C MET A 1 8.20 45.80 0.85
N ALA A 2 7.16 44.96 1.00
CA ALA A 2 7.03 44.07 2.16
C ALA A 2 8.18 43.04 2.31
N GLN A 3 8.69 42.49 1.21
CA GLN A 3 9.83 41.55 1.22
C GLN A 3 11.17 42.23 1.59
N CYS A 4 11.40 43.49 1.19
CA CYS A 4 12.58 44.25 1.61
C CYS A 4 12.55 44.61 3.11
N TRP A 5 11.37 44.95 3.64
CA TRP A 5 11.19 45.18 5.08
C TRP A 5 11.35 43.88 5.89
N MET A 6 10.93 42.73 5.33
CA MET A 6 11.17 41.42 5.93
C MET A 6 12.66 41.07 5.98
N LEU A 7 13.43 41.32 4.91
CA LEU A 7 14.88 41.10 4.90
C LEU A 7 15.62 42.01 5.88
N ILE A 8 15.24 43.29 5.96
CA ILE A 8 15.83 44.25 6.92
C ILE A 8 15.50 43.85 8.36
N ALA A 9 14.28 43.38 8.63
CA ALA A 9 13.89 42.88 9.94
C ALA A 9 14.65 41.61 10.34
N VAL A 10 14.88 40.68 9.41
CA VAL A 10 15.66 39.45 9.64
C VAL A 10 17.14 39.77 9.90
N VAL A 11 17.73 40.71 9.18
CA VAL A 11 19.13 41.14 9.38
C VAL A 11 19.30 41.93 10.68
N CYS A 12 18.34 42.78 11.08
CA CYS A 12 18.35 43.48 12.37
C CYS A 12 18.12 42.53 13.55
N ALA A 13 17.26 41.51 13.40
CA ALA A 13 17.04 40.48 14.41
C ALA A 13 18.30 39.61 14.62
N ALA A 14 19.01 39.25 13.55
CA ALA A 14 20.28 38.54 13.63
C ALA A 14 21.36 39.36 14.37
N ALA A 15 21.41 40.69 14.16
CA ALA A 15 22.35 41.59 14.83
C ALA A 15 22.05 41.81 16.34
N LEU A 16 20.78 41.77 16.75
CA LEU A 16 20.35 41.87 18.16
C LEU A 16 20.60 40.58 18.95
N VAL A 17 20.52 39.42 18.29
CA VAL A 17 20.82 38.10 18.89
C VAL A 17 22.32 37.85 19.07
N LEU A 18 23.18 38.51 18.27
CA LEU A 18 24.64 38.38 18.35
C LEU A 18 25.29 39.19 19.49
N GLN A 19 24.63 40.21 20.06
CA GLN A 19 25.23 41.07 21.09
C GLN A 19 25.45 40.41 22.47
N PRO A 20 24.61 39.47 22.96
CA PRO A 20 24.86 38.81 24.26
C PRO A 20 25.91 37.68 24.18
N LEU A 21 26.07 37.04 23.03
CA LEU A 21 26.94 35.86 22.82
C LEU A 21 28.43 36.20 22.77
N VAL A 22 28.79 37.43 22.42
CA VAL A 22 30.20 37.88 22.33
C VAL A 22 30.78 38.25 23.71
N LYS A 23 29.94 38.57 24.71
CA LYS A 23 30.42 38.98 26.06
C LYS A 23 30.67 37.83 27.03
N THR A 24 30.20 36.62 26.75
CA THR A 24 30.33 35.46 27.67
C THR A 24 31.51 34.53 27.32
N ALA A 25 32.19 34.73 26.20
CA ALA A 25 33.34 33.91 25.77
C ALA A 25 34.71 34.34 26.36
N SER A 26 34.76 35.42 27.14
CA SER A 26 36.03 35.96 27.68
C SER A 26 36.43 35.47 29.08
N ALA A 27 35.76 34.44 29.63
CA ALA A 27 35.95 34.03 31.04
C ALA A 27 36.18 32.50 31.28
N LEU A 28 36.55 31.71 30.27
CA LEU A 28 36.81 30.27 30.43
C LEU A 28 38.26 29.87 30.05
N PRO A 29 38.88 28.86 30.71
CA PRO A 29 40.23 28.40 30.40
C PRO A 29 40.27 27.62 29.08
N ILE A 30 41.44 27.58 28.43
CA ILE A 30 41.64 27.10 27.06
C ILE A 30 41.39 25.57 26.93
N THR A 31 40.33 25.19 26.21
CA THR A 31 40.00 23.82 25.77
C THR A 31 39.63 23.80 24.26
N GLN A 32 39.59 22.60 23.66
CA GLN A 32 39.28 22.32 22.24
C GLN A 32 38.00 23.01 21.72
N GLU A 33 37.02 23.28 22.60
CA GLU A 33 35.77 23.98 22.27
C GLU A 33 35.95 25.44 21.84
N ARG A 34 37.04 26.11 22.25
CA ARG A 34 37.34 27.49 21.80
C ARG A 34 37.83 27.54 20.34
N GLN A 35 38.48 26.47 19.87
CA GLN A 35 38.94 26.37 18.48
C GLN A 35 37.77 26.10 17.52
N ASP A 36 36.80 25.28 17.94
CA ASP A 36 35.57 25.03 17.17
C ASP A 36 34.64 26.26 17.11
N PHE A 37 34.63 27.09 18.17
CA PHE A 37 33.86 28.34 18.21
C PHE A 37 34.44 29.43 17.29
N GLU A 38 35.76 29.61 17.24
CA GLU A 38 36.41 30.55 16.30
C GLU A 38 36.28 30.09 14.83
N ALA A 39 36.30 28.78 14.56
CA ALA A 39 36.08 28.23 13.21
C ALA A 39 34.65 28.47 12.70
N ARG A 40 33.63 28.38 13.57
CA ARG A 40 32.22 28.67 13.22
C ARG A 40 31.96 30.17 12.99
N LYS A 41 32.65 31.05 13.71
CA LYS A 41 32.59 32.51 13.53
C LYS A 41 33.10 32.96 12.16
N GLU A 42 34.11 32.29 11.61
CA GLU A 42 34.68 32.57 10.29
C GLU A 42 33.78 32.07 9.13
N HIS A 43 32.92 31.07 9.37
CA HIS A 43 31.93 30.58 8.41
C HIS A 43 30.73 31.55 8.34
N LEU A 44 30.23 31.98 9.50
CA LEU A 44 29.10 32.91 9.61
C LEU A 44 29.39 34.29 8.99
N CYS A 45 30.62 34.80 9.12
CA CYS A 45 31.03 36.07 8.50
C CYS A 45 31.17 35.98 6.97
N ARG A 46 31.53 34.79 6.43
CA ARG A 46 31.61 34.54 4.98
C ARG A 46 30.23 34.50 4.33
N ASP A 47 29.25 33.91 5.00
CA ASP A 47 27.88 33.81 4.49
C ASP A 47 27.14 35.15 4.56
N ALA A 48 27.37 35.94 5.62
CA ALA A 48 26.85 37.30 5.73
C ALA A 48 27.44 38.26 4.67
N ALA A 49 28.73 38.11 4.32
CA ALA A 49 29.36 38.90 3.25
C ALA A 49 28.79 38.57 1.86
N LYS A 50 28.53 37.28 1.58
CA LYS A 50 27.87 36.83 0.33
C LYS A 50 26.43 37.34 0.19
N GLY A 51 25.68 37.46 1.29
CA GLY A 51 24.32 38.01 1.28
C GLY A 51 24.24 39.53 1.08
N LEU A 52 25.33 40.27 1.32
CA LEU A 52 25.40 41.74 1.16
C LEU A 52 25.87 42.18 -0.24
N GLU A 53 26.63 41.34 -0.95
CA GLU A 53 27.02 41.58 -2.35
C GLU A 53 25.86 41.44 -3.35
N THR A 54 24.78 40.76 -2.99
CA THR A 54 23.59 40.55 -3.83
C THR A 54 22.54 41.67 -3.73
N ILE A 55 22.69 42.59 -2.78
CA ILE A 55 21.70 43.66 -2.51
C ILE A 55 21.74 44.80 -3.56
N PRO A 56 22.90 45.27 -4.07
CA PRO A 56 22.93 46.30 -5.12
C PRO A 56 22.39 45.81 -6.47
N THR A 57 22.57 44.52 -6.78
CA THR A 57 22.07 43.88 -8.02
C THR A 57 20.55 43.68 -7.99
N LEU A 58 19.97 43.42 -6.80
CA LEU A 58 18.52 43.37 -6.59
C LEU A 58 17.83 44.75 -6.59
N LEU A 59 18.55 45.86 -6.38
CA LEU A 59 17.98 47.22 -6.42
C LEU A 59 17.98 47.84 -7.82
N ASN A 60 18.93 47.48 -8.69
CA ASN A 60 18.97 47.98 -10.06
C ASN A 60 17.91 47.33 -10.96
N SER A 61 17.52 46.07 -10.72
CA SER A 61 16.54 45.35 -11.54
C SER A 61 15.09 45.81 -11.35
N TYR A 62 14.79 46.62 -10.34
CA TYR A 62 13.44 47.16 -10.06
C TYR A 62 13.28 48.64 -10.48
N SER A 63 14.28 49.26 -11.12
CA SER A 63 14.27 50.70 -11.44
C SER A 63 13.76 51.08 -12.83
N GLU A 64 13.51 50.14 -13.74
CA GLU A 64 13.04 50.46 -15.11
C GLU A 64 11.50 50.39 -15.29
N ASP A 65 10.75 49.70 -14.43
CA ASP A 65 9.29 49.52 -14.60
C ASP A 65 8.39 50.51 -13.82
N PHE A 66 8.95 51.45 -13.06
CA PHE A 66 8.17 52.35 -12.18
C PHE A 66 7.99 53.79 -12.70
N ALA A 67 8.13 54.03 -14.00
CA ALA A 67 8.00 55.37 -14.60
C ALA A 67 6.60 55.73 -15.13
N LEU A 68 5.57 54.88 -15.00
CA LEU A 68 4.23 55.17 -15.51
C LEU A 68 3.11 54.74 -14.55
N LYS A 69 2.85 55.57 -13.53
CA LYS A 69 1.56 55.88 -12.87
C LYS A 69 1.78 56.14 -11.38
N GLU A 70 2.07 57.40 -11.03
CA GLU A 70 1.83 57.90 -9.67
C GLU A 70 0.54 58.72 -9.65
N GLY A 71 -0.32 58.38 -8.68
CA GLY A 71 -1.52 59.09 -8.32
C GLY A 71 -2.07 58.52 -7.01
N GLU A 72 -1.55 59.06 -5.90
CA GLU A 72 -2.13 59.05 -4.55
C GLU A 72 -2.02 57.76 -3.69
N THR A 73 -1.04 57.74 -2.77
CA THR A 73 -1.22 57.75 -1.29
C THR A 73 0.13 57.47 -0.59
N GLY A 74 0.42 58.22 0.48
CA GLY A 74 1.76 58.35 1.06
C GLY A 74 2.23 57.19 1.95
N ALA A 75 3.48 56.76 1.74
CA ALA A 75 4.31 56.05 2.70
C ALA A 75 5.79 56.48 2.55
N THR A 76 6.44 56.75 3.69
CA THR A 76 7.76 57.37 3.83
C THR A 76 8.92 56.49 3.34
N SER A 77 9.78 57.04 2.47
CA SER A 77 11.00 56.41 1.94
C SER A 77 12.19 56.48 2.91
N ALA A 78 12.88 55.36 3.16
CA ALA A 78 14.19 55.36 3.80
C ALA A 78 15.26 55.87 2.81
N SER A 79 16.15 56.76 3.25
CA SER A 79 17.14 57.40 2.38
C SER A 79 18.37 56.50 2.14
N SER A 80 19.02 56.62 0.99
CA SER A 80 20.26 55.89 0.63
C SER A 80 21.46 56.15 1.59
N THR A 81 21.29 57.09 2.52
CA THR A 81 22.26 57.47 3.56
C THR A 81 22.26 56.51 4.75
N ASP A 82 21.15 55.82 5.02
CA ASP A 82 21.00 54.93 6.17
C ASP A 82 21.61 53.55 5.92
N LEU A 83 21.58 53.08 4.67
CA LEU A 83 22.22 51.82 4.22
C LEU A 83 23.76 51.89 4.24
N LYS A 84 24.36 53.05 3.97
CA LYS A 84 25.81 53.26 4.05
C LYS A 84 26.35 53.21 5.48
N ARG A 85 25.54 53.58 6.49
CA ARG A 85 25.91 53.48 7.92
C ARG A 85 25.86 52.04 8.43
N VAL A 86 24.91 51.23 7.96
CA VAL A 86 24.82 49.80 8.28
C VAL A 86 26.00 49.03 7.70
N TRP A 87 26.41 49.34 6.46
CA TRP A 87 27.59 48.75 5.82
C TRP A 87 28.90 49.05 6.58
N GLN A 88 29.08 50.27 7.10
CA GLN A 88 30.25 50.64 7.89
C GLN A 88 30.30 49.96 9.28
N LEU A 89 29.16 49.60 9.86
CA LEU A 89 29.10 48.89 11.14
C LEU A 89 29.47 47.40 11.00
N VAL A 90 29.02 46.75 9.92
CA VAL A 90 29.34 45.34 9.61
C VAL A 90 30.82 45.17 9.25
N ASN A 91 31.38 46.10 8.47
CA ASN A 91 32.79 46.05 8.05
C ASN A 91 33.78 46.26 9.23
N LYS A 92 33.33 46.88 10.34
CA LYS A 92 34.13 47.08 11.55
C LYS A 92 34.20 45.86 12.47
N MET A 93 33.29 44.88 12.32
CA MET A 93 33.27 43.66 13.14
C MET A 93 34.09 42.50 12.55
N CYS A 94 34.44 42.55 11.27
CA CYS A 94 35.11 41.45 10.55
C CYS A 94 36.63 41.63 10.37
N ILE A 95 37.22 42.72 10.87
CA ILE A 95 38.67 42.97 10.79
C ILE A 95 39.27 42.68 12.17
N ASP A 96 39.66 41.42 12.41
CA ASP A 96 40.77 41.04 13.30
C ASP A 96 41.00 39.51 13.26
N THR A 97 41.51 38.98 12.13
CA THR A 97 42.20 37.66 12.08
C THR A 97 43.05 37.41 10.81
N ARG A 98 43.51 38.45 10.09
CA ARG A 98 44.51 38.30 9.01
C ARG A 98 45.85 38.97 9.34
N ALA A 99 46.62 38.29 10.17
CA ALA A 99 48.08 38.35 10.19
C ALA A 99 48.53 37.03 10.85
N ILE A 100 49.13 36.07 10.13
CA ILE A 100 50.57 35.81 10.16
C ILE A 100 50.93 34.85 9.00
N ASN A 101 51.79 35.36 8.11
CA ASN A 101 52.81 34.71 7.26
C ASN A 101 52.48 33.86 6.01
N ALA A 102 52.86 34.43 4.86
CA ALA A 102 53.52 33.79 3.71
C ALA A 102 54.73 34.69 3.32
N PRO A 103 55.66 34.35 2.40
CA PRO A 103 56.33 33.09 2.04
C PRO A 103 57.89 33.26 2.00
N ARG A 104 58.66 32.21 1.64
CA ARG A 104 60.03 32.38 1.07
C ARG A 104 60.32 31.36 -0.02
N GLU A 105 60.69 31.87 -1.20
CA GLU A 105 61.32 31.15 -2.32
C GLU A 105 62.82 30.86 -2.05
N GLY A 106 63.35 29.84 -2.72
CA GLY A 106 64.79 29.56 -2.80
C GLY A 106 65.12 28.44 -3.81
N VAL A 107 65.78 28.84 -4.89
CA VAL A 107 66.29 28.08 -6.05
C VAL A 107 67.44 27.12 -5.70
N LEU A 108 67.55 25.94 -6.36
CA LEU A 108 68.76 25.41 -7.05
C LEU A 108 68.68 23.92 -7.50
N LYS A 109 68.90 23.73 -8.81
CA LYS A 109 69.68 22.70 -9.55
C LYS A 109 69.37 21.18 -9.50
N ALA A 110 69.03 20.70 -10.71
CA ALA A 110 69.47 19.50 -11.45
C ALA A 110 70.35 18.41 -10.80
N SER A 111 69.90 17.16 -10.94
CA SER A 111 70.69 15.99 -11.40
C SER A 111 69.75 14.80 -11.67
N GLY A 112 69.89 14.12 -12.80
CA GLY A 112 68.96 13.08 -13.26
C GLY A 112 69.25 11.66 -12.80
N SER A 113 68.39 10.73 -13.25
CA SER A 113 68.77 9.38 -13.67
C SER A 113 67.62 8.72 -14.44
N GLU A 114 67.95 8.18 -15.59
CA GLU A 114 67.15 7.30 -16.45
C GLU A 114 66.79 5.97 -15.76
N ARG A 115 65.64 5.40 -16.14
CA ARG A 115 65.35 3.97 -16.44
C ARG A 115 63.84 3.84 -16.71
N GLN A 116 63.46 3.67 -17.98
CA GLN A 116 63.06 2.39 -18.59
C GLN A 116 61.80 1.79 -17.97
N ASP A 117 60.69 1.84 -18.71
CA ASP A 117 59.97 0.63 -19.13
C ASP A 117 58.98 0.95 -20.26
N GLU A 118 59.37 0.53 -21.46
CA GLU A 118 58.51 0.36 -22.64
C GLU A 118 57.70 -0.93 -22.47
N SER A 119 56.38 -0.87 -22.20
CA SER A 119 55.50 -2.03 -22.43
C SER A 119 54.00 -1.78 -22.65
N ASP A 120 53.52 -0.54 -22.79
CA ASP A 120 52.06 -0.29 -22.94
C ASP A 120 51.58 0.14 -24.34
N SER A 121 52.45 0.13 -25.35
CA SER A 121 52.10 0.55 -26.73
C SER A 121 51.51 -0.57 -27.62
N ALA A 122 51.42 -1.82 -27.15
CA ALA A 122 51.03 -2.97 -28.00
C ALA A 122 49.63 -3.55 -27.72
N ARG A 123 48.88 -3.03 -26.74
CA ARG A 123 47.50 -3.48 -26.44
C ARG A 123 46.38 -2.56 -26.96
N ALA A 124 46.72 -1.40 -27.53
CA ALA A 124 45.74 -0.44 -28.02
C ALA A 124 45.27 -0.66 -29.48
N SER A 125 45.94 -1.52 -30.27
CA SER A 125 45.61 -1.71 -31.70
C SER A 125 44.83 -2.99 -32.03
N GLN A 126 44.39 -3.77 -31.04
CA GLN A 126 43.68 -5.04 -31.27
C GLN A 126 42.19 -5.02 -30.85
N ALA A 127 41.71 -3.90 -30.30
CA ALA A 127 40.30 -3.69 -29.96
C ALA A 127 39.48 -2.98 -31.08
N GLN A 128 40.15 -2.42 -32.11
CA GLN A 128 39.50 -1.67 -33.19
C GLN A 128 39.03 -2.53 -34.39
N HIS A 129 39.09 -3.87 -34.31
CA HIS A 129 38.73 -4.74 -35.44
C HIS A 129 37.55 -5.69 -35.19
N HIS A 130 36.97 -5.72 -34.00
CA HIS A 130 35.85 -6.62 -33.69
C HIS A 130 34.46 -5.97 -33.64
N MET A 131 34.34 -4.66 -33.85
CA MET A 131 33.06 -3.93 -33.74
C MET A 131 32.37 -3.62 -35.08
N ALA A 132 32.96 -4.01 -36.21
CA ALA A 132 32.48 -3.61 -37.54
C ALA A 132 31.60 -4.65 -38.28
N ASN A 133 31.35 -5.84 -37.72
CA ASN A 133 30.72 -6.95 -38.48
C ASN A 133 29.40 -7.51 -37.91
N ALA A 134 28.65 -6.74 -37.12
CA ALA A 134 27.33 -7.14 -36.64
C ALA A 134 26.24 -6.15 -37.05
N LEU A 135 26.05 -5.96 -38.36
CA LEU A 135 24.97 -5.14 -38.91
C LEU A 135 24.19 -5.93 -39.96
N LEU A 136 23.11 -6.57 -39.50
CA LEU A 136 21.89 -6.78 -40.28
C LEU A 136 20.71 -6.21 -39.49
N PRO A 137 19.73 -5.58 -40.16
CA PRO A 137 18.64 -4.87 -39.49
C PRO A 137 17.63 -5.88 -38.94
N GLN A 138 17.47 -5.91 -37.60
CA GLN A 138 16.35 -6.61 -36.96
C GLN A 138 15.42 -5.61 -36.29
N THR A 139 14.14 -5.82 -36.55
CA THR A 139 12.97 -5.02 -36.17
C THR A 139 12.46 -5.38 -34.77
N TYR A 140 13.28 -5.16 -33.74
CA TYR A 140 12.87 -5.31 -32.34
C TYR A 140 13.40 -4.16 -31.48
N PRO A 141 12.66 -3.69 -30.46
CA PRO A 141 13.13 -2.66 -29.56
C PRO A 141 14.38 -3.18 -28.83
N ARG A 142 15.52 -2.51 -29.05
CA ARG A 142 16.75 -2.76 -28.31
C ARG A 142 16.62 -2.13 -26.93
N GLN A 143 16.72 -2.94 -25.88
CA GLN A 143 16.83 -2.49 -24.50
C GLN A 143 18.31 -2.61 -24.11
N GLU A 144 19.05 -1.50 -24.13
CA GLU A 144 20.44 -1.48 -23.65
C GLU A 144 20.45 -1.12 -22.16
N ARG A 145 20.94 -2.03 -21.29
CA ARG A 145 21.19 -1.78 -19.86
C ARG A 145 22.69 -1.61 -19.66
N GLY A 146 23.12 -0.41 -19.29
CA GLY A 146 24.51 -0.10 -18.97
C GLY A 146 24.69 1.33 -18.48
N ASP A 147 25.77 1.61 -17.75
CA ASP A 147 26.14 2.94 -17.28
C ASP A 147 26.54 3.83 -18.48
N VAL A 148 25.56 4.52 -19.09
CA VAL A 148 25.82 5.39 -20.23
C VAL A 148 25.68 6.85 -19.84
N ASP A 149 26.82 7.50 -19.71
CA ASP A 149 26.94 8.95 -19.66
C ASP A 149 26.32 9.55 -20.94
N SER A 150 25.44 10.55 -20.80
CA SER A 150 24.72 11.20 -21.92
C SER A 150 25.68 11.75 -22.99
N THR A 151 26.90 12.13 -22.59
CA THR A 151 27.95 12.61 -23.48
C THR A 151 28.56 11.50 -24.35
N LYS A 152 28.50 10.24 -23.90
CA LYS A 152 28.95 9.05 -24.65
C LYS A 152 27.85 8.45 -25.53
N LEU A 153 26.58 8.73 -25.22
CA LEU A 153 25.41 8.35 -26.04
C LEU A 153 25.33 9.18 -27.33
N GLN A 154 25.69 10.47 -27.28
CA GLN A 154 25.59 11.37 -28.44
C GLN A 154 26.33 10.87 -29.69
N PRO A 155 27.62 10.47 -29.63
CA PRO A 155 28.31 9.93 -30.81
C PRO A 155 27.67 8.64 -31.32
N PHE A 156 27.16 7.79 -30.43
CA PHE A 156 26.51 6.52 -30.80
C PHE A 156 25.19 6.74 -31.53
N LEU A 157 24.35 7.63 -31.00
CA LEU A 157 23.07 8.02 -31.61
C LEU A 157 23.28 8.73 -32.95
N ALA A 158 24.29 9.61 -33.05
CA ALA A 158 24.61 10.33 -34.29
C ALA A 158 25.26 9.46 -35.38
N ALA A 159 25.94 8.36 -35.01
CA ALA A 159 26.70 7.52 -35.95
C ALA A 159 25.86 6.46 -36.69
N THR A 160 24.58 6.30 -36.36
CA THR A 160 23.72 5.21 -36.86
C THR A 160 22.51 5.76 -37.63
N ASN A 161 22.08 5.03 -38.68
CA ASN A 161 20.91 5.41 -39.48
C ASN A 161 19.62 4.85 -38.83
N TRP A 162 18.92 5.69 -38.07
CA TRP A 162 17.74 5.31 -37.28
C TRP A 162 16.41 5.34 -38.04
N THR A 163 16.41 5.46 -39.37
CA THR A 163 15.21 5.74 -40.20
C THR A 163 14.01 4.79 -40.00
N SER A 164 14.19 3.60 -39.41
CA SER A 164 13.11 2.66 -39.09
C SER A 164 12.62 2.70 -37.63
N VAL A 165 13.33 3.37 -36.72
CA VAL A 165 13.03 3.36 -35.29
C VAL A 165 12.03 4.45 -34.95
N LYS A 166 10.87 4.02 -34.42
CA LYS A 166 9.74 4.88 -34.03
C LYS A 166 9.65 5.13 -32.53
N SER A 167 10.05 4.15 -31.73
CA SER A 167 10.00 4.22 -30.27
C SER A 167 11.39 3.93 -29.73
N LEU A 168 11.85 4.74 -28.79
CA LEU A 168 13.18 4.65 -28.20
C LEU A 168 13.08 4.76 -26.68
N THR A 169 13.60 3.76 -25.98
CA THR A 169 13.63 3.70 -24.52
C THR A 169 15.07 3.74 -24.01
N LEU A 170 15.37 4.63 -23.09
CA LEU A 170 16.68 4.83 -22.48
C LEU A 170 16.55 4.80 -20.95
N ARG A 171 17.15 3.81 -20.28
CA ARG A 171 17.10 3.64 -18.82
C ARG A 171 18.50 3.43 -18.22
N GLY A 172 18.68 3.75 -16.94
CA GLY A 172 19.97 3.64 -16.25
C GLY A 172 20.95 4.80 -16.48
N LEU A 173 20.49 5.92 -17.05
CA LEU A 173 21.23 7.16 -17.21
C LEU A 173 21.41 7.85 -15.86
N ARG A 174 22.68 8.07 -15.46
CA ARG A 174 23.03 8.81 -14.24
C ARG A 174 23.27 10.31 -14.46
N SER A 175 23.18 10.78 -15.69
CA SER A 175 23.43 12.18 -16.03
C SER A 175 22.33 13.08 -15.46
N PRO A 176 22.65 14.13 -14.69
CA PRO A 176 21.66 15.05 -14.14
C PRO A 176 21.00 15.91 -15.23
N THR A 177 21.65 16.09 -16.37
CA THR A 177 21.08 16.78 -17.53
C THR A 177 20.94 15.80 -18.69
N PHE A 178 19.77 15.77 -19.31
CA PHE A 178 19.53 15.02 -20.55
C PHE A 178 19.27 16.00 -21.69
N ALA A 179 20.11 15.95 -22.73
CA ALA A 179 20.01 16.86 -23.86
C ALA A 179 19.32 16.19 -25.05
N LEU A 180 18.28 16.83 -25.59
CA LEU A 180 17.45 16.35 -26.69
C LEU A 180 17.95 16.80 -28.08
N HIS A 181 19.06 17.53 -28.15
CA HIS A 181 19.55 18.12 -29.40
C HIS A 181 19.91 17.11 -30.48
N TRP A 182 20.10 15.83 -30.18
CA TRP A 182 20.41 14.79 -31.16
C TRP A 182 19.17 14.28 -31.92
N LEU A 183 17.94 14.58 -31.47
CA LEU A 183 16.73 14.05 -32.10
C LEU A 183 16.54 14.49 -33.57
N HIS A 184 17.17 15.60 -34.00
CA HIS A 184 17.18 16.00 -35.41
C HIS A 184 17.86 15.00 -36.34
N THR A 185 18.83 14.21 -35.83
CA THR A 185 19.47 13.14 -36.62
C THR A 185 18.66 11.85 -36.64
N THR A 186 17.55 11.79 -35.88
CA THR A 186 16.67 10.62 -35.76
C THR A 186 15.20 10.99 -35.99
N PRO A 187 14.83 11.50 -37.18
CA PRO A 187 13.50 12.08 -37.43
C PRO A 187 12.35 11.06 -37.45
N SER A 188 12.62 9.76 -37.37
CA SER A 188 11.57 8.72 -37.34
C SER A 188 11.03 8.45 -35.94
N VAL A 189 11.72 8.92 -34.89
CA VAL A 189 11.33 8.68 -33.49
C VAL A 189 10.12 9.55 -33.13
N VAL A 190 9.02 8.89 -32.78
CA VAL A 190 7.75 9.49 -32.37
C VAL A 190 7.44 9.26 -30.89
N GLU A 191 8.08 8.27 -30.26
CA GLU A 191 7.95 7.97 -28.83
C GLU A 191 9.34 7.91 -28.19
N LEU A 192 9.52 8.63 -27.08
CA LEU A 192 10.77 8.65 -26.33
C LEU A 192 10.49 8.39 -24.85
N ASP A 193 10.97 7.26 -24.34
CA ASP A 193 10.94 6.88 -22.93
C ASP A 193 12.32 7.11 -22.31
N ILE A 194 12.40 8.03 -21.36
CA ILE A 194 13.58 8.36 -20.55
C ILE A 194 13.25 8.19 -19.06
N SER A 195 12.35 7.26 -18.75
CA SER A 195 11.93 6.95 -17.39
C SER A 195 13.01 6.21 -16.58
N HIS A 196 12.87 6.20 -15.25
CA HIS A 196 13.75 5.47 -14.33
C HIS A 196 15.24 5.83 -14.50
N ASN A 197 15.51 7.13 -14.55
CA ASN A 197 16.86 7.69 -14.66
C ASN A 197 17.13 8.65 -13.49
N SER A 198 18.27 9.34 -13.53
CA SER A 198 18.61 10.38 -12.54
C SER A 198 18.57 11.79 -13.13
N VAL A 199 17.66 12.03 -14.09
CA VAL A 199 17.55 13.31 -14.80
C VAL A 199 16.94 14.36 -13.89
N GLN A 200 17.64 15.48 -13.71
CA GLN A 200 17.18 16.66 -12.97
C GLN A 200 16.74 17.79 -13.90
N THR A 201 17.32 17.85 -15.10
CA THR A 201 17.07 18.90 -16.10
C THR A 201 17.05 18.32 -17.50
N VAL A 202 16.15 18.83 -18.34
CA VAL A 202 16.08 18.46 -19.77
C VAL A 202 16.52 19.68 -20.59
N ASP A 203 17.60 19.51 -21.35
CA ASP A 203 18.09 20.52 -22.29
C ASP A 203 17.49 20.28 -23.67
N VAL A 204 16.89 21.30 -24.26
CA VAL A 204 16.07 21.20 -25.47
C VAL A 204 16.73 21.95 -26.62
N CYS A 205 16.61 21.45 -27.85
CA CYS A 205 17.08 22.17 -29.03
C CYS A 205 16.14 23.32 -29.42
N PHE A 206 16.72 24.41 -29.96
CA PHE A 206 15.97 25.62 -30.34
C PHE A 206 15.93 25.92 -31.86
N TYR A 207 16.36 24.97 -32.72
CA TYR A 207 16.32 25.15 -34.18
C TYR A 207 15.04 24.56 -34.80
N ASP A 208 14.65 25.08 -35.96
CA ASP A 208 13.46 24.63 -36.71
C ASP A 208 13.50 23.12 -36.97
N GLY A 209 12.42 22.42 -36.61
CA GLY A 209 12.28 20.96 -36.79
C GLY A 209 12.72 20.11 -35.59
N CYS A 210 13.29 20.72 -34.54
CA CYS A 210 13.53 20.06 -33.24
C CYS A 210 12.20 19.52 -32.67
N LEU A 211 12.19 18.26 -32.21
CA LEU A 211 11.02 17.54 -31.67
C LEU A 211 9.79 17.45 -32.59
N SER A 212 9.89 17.84 -33.87
CA SER A 212 8.75 17.99 -34.79
C SER A 212 8.01 16.70 -35.17
N GLN A 213 8.49 15.55 -34.71
CA GLN A 213 7.90 14.23 -34.93
C GLN A 213 7.54 13.54 -33.61
N LEU A 214 7.96 14.10 -32.46
CA LEU A 214 7.76 13.47 -31.17
C LEU A 214 6.30 13.66 -30.72
N ILE A 215 5.63 12.56 -30.46
CA ILE A 215 4.21 12.46 -30.07
C ILE A 215 4.10 12.15 -28.57
N SER A 216 4.94 11.25 -28.07
CA SER A 216 4.95 10.85 -26.65
C SER A 216 6.34 11.04 -26.04
N LEU A 217 6.37 11.62 -24.84
CA LEU A 217 7.58 11.81 -24.04
C LEU A 217 7.32 11.35 -22.61
N ASP A 218 8.03 10.32 -22.18
CA ASP A 218 8.00 9.79 -20.83
C ASP A 218 9.28 10.17 -20.08
N LEU A 219 9.09 10.98 -19.02
CA LEU A 219 10.12 11.47 -18.10
C LEU A 219 9.84 10.99 -16.67
N SER A 220 9.01 9.96 -16.49
CA SER A 220 8.62 9.45 -15.18
C SER A 220 9.80 8.87 -14.38
N HIS A 221 9.65 8.76 -13.06
CA HIS A 221 10.68 8.17 -12.18
C HIS A 221 12.07 8.82 -12.37
N ASN A 222 12.12 10.15 -12.29
CA ASN A 222 13.34 10.94 -12.40
C ASN A 222 13.49 11.87 -11.19
N LEU A 223 14.38 12.85 -11.29
CA LEU A 223 14.68 13.83 -10.23
C LEU A 223 14.26 15.26 -10.62
N LEU A 224 13.28 15.41 -11.50
CA LEU A 224 12.81 16.72 -11.99
C LEU A 224 12.16 17.50 -10.85
N THR A 225 12.48 18.79 -10.71
CA THR A 225 11.89 19.68 -9.70
C THR A 225 10.91 20.70 -10.29
N GLU A 226 10.88 20.81 -11.61
CA GLU A 226 10.02 21.69 -12.40
C GLU A 226 9.65 21.01 -13.73
N VAL A 227 8.54 21.45 -14.32
CA VAL A 227 8.16 21.05 -15.68
C VAL A 227 9.19 21.63 -16.65
N PRO A 228 9.78 20.84 -17.58
CA PRO A 228 10.82 21.32 -18.49
C PRO A 228 10.27 22.37 -19.46
N SER A 229 10.36 23.63 -19.06
CA SER A 229 9.75 24.73 -19.81
C SER A 229 10.22 24.81 -21.26
N PRO A 230 11.51 24.64 -21.63
CA PRO A 230 11.92 24.77 -23.03
C PRO A 230 11.20 23.85 -24.05
N LEU A 231 10.49 22.81 -23.58
CA LEU A 231 9.63 22.00 -24.43
C LEU A 231 8.53 22.82 -25.15
N PHE A 232 8.02 23.93 -24.59
CA PHE A 232 6.95 24.73 -25.22
C PHE A 232 7.33 25.34 -26.56
N GLU A 233 8.62 25.67 -26.78
CA GLU A 233 9.04 26.35 -28.00
C GLU A 233 9.01 25.43 -29.22
N VAL A 234 9.32 24.15 -29.01
CA VAL A 234 9.64 23.21 -30.08
C VAL A 234 8.82 21.92 -30.07
N GLY A 235 8.27 21.50 -28.94
CA GLY A 235 7.51 20.25 -28.75
C GLY A 235 6.09 20.23 -29.35
N LYS A 236 5.84 20.95 -30.44
CA LYS A 236 4.49 21.24 -30.97
C LYS A 236 3.68 20.03 -31.46
N THR A 237 4.26 18.83 -31.45
CA THR A 237 3.60 17.56 -31.80
C THR A 237 3.34 16.65 -30.61
N ILE A 238 3.84 16.98 -29.41
CA ILE A 238 3.72 16.15 -28.22
C ILE A 238 2.27 16.19 -27.73
N THR A 239 1.61 15.03 -27.74
CA THR A 239 0.24 14.84 -27.27
C THR A 239 0.17 14.12 -25.92
N SER A 240 1.17 13.31 -25.59
CA SER A 240 1.25 12.59 -24.31
C SER A 240 2.56 12.97 -23.60
N LEU A 241 2.45 13.43 -22.35
CA LEU A 241 3.58 13.84 -21.52
C LEU A 241 3.43 13.23 -20.13
N ASP A 242 4.34 12.33 -19.79
CA ASP A 242 4.41 11.69 -18.47
C ASP A 242 5.57 12.30 -17.66
N LEU A 243 5.22 12.92 -16.53
CA LEU A 243 6.13 13.52 -15.56
C LEU A 243 5.94 12.92 -14.16
N SER A 244 5.29 11.76 -14.06
CA SER A 244 4.96 11.10 -12.80
C SER A 244 6.21 10.70 -12.01
N HIS A 245 6.07 10.47 -10.70
CA HIS A 245 7.16 10.03 -9.83
C HIS A 245 8.43 10.90 -9.92
N ASN A 246 8.26 12.21 -9.83
CA ASN A 246 9.33 13.21 -9.79
C ASN A 246 9.23 14.06 -8.50
N PHE A 247 9.94 15.18 -8.44
CA PHE A 247 9.97 16.09 -7.30
C PHE A 247 9.42 17.48 -7.66
N ILE A 248 8.49 17.55 -8.62
CA ILE A 248 7.92 18.82 -9.09
C ILE A 248 7.11 19.45 -7.97
N THR A 249 7.44 20.69 -7.60
CA THR A 249 6.78 21.41 -6.49
C THR A 249 5.81 22.47 -6.97
N VAL A 250 6.05 23.04 -8.16
CA VAL A 250 5.26 24.12 -8.76
C VAL A 250 4.88 23.72 -10.18
N PHE A 251 3.58 23.77 -10.47
CA PHE A 251 3.06 23.61 -11.82
C PHE A 251 2.78 24.99 -12.44
N GLU A 252 3.73 25.49 -13.23
CA GLU A 252 3.56 26.74 -13.97
C GLU A 252 2.97 26.47 -15.35
N ALA A 253 1.64 26.35 -15.47
CA ALA A 253 1.02 25.87 -16.71
C ALA A 253 1.28 26.71 -18.00
N ARG A 254 1.78 27.96 -17.87
CA ARG A 254 2.31 28.74 -19.00
C ARG A 254 3.43 28.01 -19.75
N THR A 255 4.15 27.11 -19.08
CA THR A 255 5.23 26.29 -19.66
C THR A 255 4.70 25.22 -20.62
N LEU A 256 3.38 25.03 -20.71
CA LEU A 256 2.74 24.13 -21.67
C LEU A 256 1.98 24.89 -22.77
N LEU A 257 2.11 26.23 -22.82
CA LEU A 257 1.44 27.05 -23.84
C LEU A 257 1.87 26.62 -25.25
N GLY A 258 0.87 26.31 -26.09
CA GLY A 258 1.10 25.95 -27.49
C GLY A 258 1.39 24.47 -27.75
N LEU A 259 1.52 23.65 -26.71
CA LEU A 259 1.63 22.19 -26.85
C LEU A 259 0.22 21.57 -27.04
N PRO A 260 0.02 20.66 -27.99
CA PRO A 260 -1.28 20.01 -28.22
C PRO A 260 -1.51 18.81 -27.29
N ILE A 261 -1.12 18.92 -26.02
CA ILE A 261 -1.19 17.81 -25.05
C ILE A 261 -2.65 17.40 -24.84
N THR A 262 -2.91 16.10 -24.95
CA THR A 262 -4.18 15.43 -24.66
C THR A 262 -4.11 14.63 -23.36
N GLU A 263 -2.94 14.11 -23.01
CA GLU A 263 -2.71 13.32 -21.80
C GLU A 263 -1.52 13.92 -21.04
N LEU A 264 -1.78 14.35 -19.79
CA LEU A 264 -0.77 14.92 -18.92
C LEU A 264 -0.78 14.18 -17.59
N ASP A 265 0.30 13.46 -17.31
CA ASP A 265 0.52 12.78 -16.04
C ASP A 265 1.52 13.55 -15.17
N LEU A 266 1.07 13.99 -14.01
CA LEU A 266 1.84 14.69 -12.98
C LEU A 266 1.72 13.96 -11.63
N SER A 267 1.30 12.70 -11.60
CA SER A 267 1.11 11.95 -10.36
C SER A 267 2.42 11.80 -9.58
N ASP A 268 2.32 11.49 -8.28
CA ASP A 268 3.48 11.14 -7.46
C ASP A 268 4.59 12.21 -7.45
N ASN A 269 4.18 13.48 -7.42
CA ASN A 269 5.07 14.63 -7.34
C ASN A 269 4.95 15.30 -5.96
N LYS A 270 5.29 16.59 -5.86
CA LYS A 270 5.21 17.40 -4.64
C LYS A 270 4.44 18.70 -4.86
N ILE A 271 3.55 18.72 -5.85
CA ILE A 271 2.77 19.90 -6.23
C ILE A 271 1.81 20.22 -5.10
N SER A 272 1.85 21.46 -4.60
CA SER A 272 1.02 21.88 -3.46
C SER A 272 -0.06 22.90 -3.81
N VAL A 273 0.09 23.59 -4.95
CA VAL A 273 -0.82 24.64 -5.41
C VAL A 273 -0.94 24.59 -6.93
N ILE A 274 -2.16 24.72 -7.43
CA ILE A 274 -2.46 24.99 -8.84
C ILE A 274 -3.29 26.27 -8.90
N ALA A 275 -2.80 27.27 -9.66
CA ALA A 275 -3.42 28.58 -9.72
C ALA A 275 -4.66 28.61 -10.63
N ASN A 276 -5.50 29.64 -10.48
CA ASN A 276 -6.58 29.93 -11.43
C ASN A 276 -6.05 30.00 -12.87
N TYR A 277 -6.86 29.53 -13.81
CA TYR A 277 -6.56 29.55 -15.24
C TYR A 277 -5.33 28.74 -15.67
N SER A 278 -4.77 27.89 -14.79
CA SER A 278 -3.58 27.08 -15.13
C SER A 278 -3.82 26.27 -16.41
N PHE A 279 -4.97 25.59 -16.52
CA PHE A 279 -5.22 24.71 -17.66
C PHE A 279 -5.81 25.43 -18.91
N VAL A 280 -5.87 26.76 -18.92
CA VAL A 280 -6.26 27.54 -20.13
C VAL A 280 -5.23 27.37 -21.24
N TYR A 281 -3.95 27.22 -20.89
CA TYR A 281 -2.86 27.09 -21.86
C TYR A 281 -2.84 25.71 -22.54
N PRO A 282 -2.85 24.58 -21.80
CA PRO A 282 -2.99 23.25 -22.38
C PRO A 282 -4.47 22.90 -22.63
N ALA A 283 -5.19 23.76 -23.39
CA ALA A 283 -6.65 23.67 -23.55
C ALA A 283 -7.16 22.37 -24.21
N LYS A 284 -6.27 21.56 -24.79
CA LYS A 284 -6.61 20.28 -25.44
C LYS A 284 -6.53 19.07 -24.51
N VAL A 285 -6.08 19.24 -23.26
CA VAL A 285 -5.94 18.12 -22.33
C VAL A 285 -7.30 17.48 -22.11
N GLN A 286 -7.31 16.16 -22.24
CA GLN A 286 -8.46 15.29 -22.05
C GLN A 286 -8.32 14.47 -20.77
N VAL A 287 -7.10 14.04 -20.46
CA VAL A 287 -6.77 13.27 -19.25
C VAL A 287 -5.71 14.03 -18.46
N LEU A 288 -6.05 14.36 -17.22
CA LEU A 288 -5.17 15.02 -16.28
C LEU A 288 -5.03 14.16 -15.02
N ASP A 289 -3.81 13.71 -14.76
CA ASP A 289 -3.48 12.99 -13.53
C ASP A 289 -2.64 13.84 -12.59
N LEU A 290 -3.15 14.02 -11.37
CA LEU A 290 -2.53 14.77 -10.28
C LEU A 290 -2.53 13.96 -8.97
N ARG A 291 -2.69 12.63 -9.05
CA ARG A 291 -2.72 11.77 -7.87
C ARG A 291 -1.43 11.86 -7.05
N SER A 292 -1.50 11.53 -5.76
CA SER A 292 -0.30 11.41 -4.90
C SER A 292 0.58 12.67 -4.90
N ASN A 293 -0.07 13.83 -4.77
CA ASN A 293 0.57 15.15 -4.65
C ASN A 293 0.23 15.78 -3.28
N ASN A 294 0.60 17.06 -3.09
CA ASN A 294 0.40 17.78 -1.83
C ASN A 294 -0.71 18.85 -1.94
N LEU A 295 -1.68 18.68 -2.85
CA LEU A 295 -2.72 19.68 -3.09
C LEU A 295 -3.66 19.78 -1.89
N LYS A 296 -3.75 20.97 -1.29
CA LYS A 296 -4.66 21.21 -0.15
C LYS A 296 -6.01 21.79 -0.57
N HIS A 297 -6.01 22.60 -1.61
CA HIS A 297 -7.21 23.22 -2.14
C HIS A 297 -7.09 23.33 -3.67
N LEU A 298 -8.22 23.38 -4.35
CA LEU A 298 -8.31 23.79 -5.75
C LEU A 298 -8.72 25.25 -5.83
N ALA A 299 -8.12 25.99 -6.76
CA ALA A 299 -8.54 27.36 -7.02
C ALA A 299 -9.86 27.34 -7.82
N LEU A 300 -10.81 28.23 -7.49
CA LEU A 300 -12.18 28.19 -8.01
C LEU A 300 -12.29 28.22 -9.55
N GLU A 301 -11.31 28.84 -10.23
CA GLU A 301 -11.29 28.98 -11.69
C GLU A 301 -10.11 28.21 -12.32
N VAL A 302 -9.64 27.15 -11.66
CA VAL A 302 -8.53 26.32 -12.13
C VAL A 302 -8.78 25.70 -13.52
N PHE A 303 -10.03 25.30 -13.79
CA PHE A 303 -10.47 24.67 -15.04
C PHE A 303 -11.29 25.59 -15.96
N TYR A 304 -11.16 26.91 -15.79
CA TYR A 304 -11.87 27.87 -16.64
C TYR A 304 -11.60 27.60 -18.12
N ASN A 305 -12.68 27.42 -18.90
CA ASN A 305 -12.64 27.17 -20.35
C ASN A 305 -11.90 25.87 -20.79
N CYS A 306 -11.70 24.90 -19.89
CA CYS A 306 -11.07 23.61 -20.19
C CYS A 306 -12.08 22.57 -20.72
N THR A 307 -12.74 22.88 -21.84
CA THR A 307 -13.88 22.07 -22.32
C THR A 307 -13.49 20.67 -22.84
N SER A 308 -12.22 20.40 -23.08
CA SER A 308 -11.74 19.10 -23.59
C SER A 308 -11.50 18.05 -22.50
N LEU A 309 -11.47 18.43 -21.21
CA LEU A 309 -11.21 17.50 -20.12
C LEU A 309 -12.34 16.47 -20.00
N THR A 310 -11.95 15.20 -19.94
CA THR A 310 -12.81 14.03 -19.79
C THR A 310 -12.51 13.24 -18.53
N HIS A 311 -11.25 13.21 -18.10
CA HIS A 311 -10.81 12.47 -16.91
C HIS A 311 -9.91 13.37 -16.05
N ILE A 312 -10.24 13.47 -14.77
CA ILE A 312 -9.45 14.18 -13.78
C ILE A 312 -9.23 13.26 -12.59
N TYR A 313 -7.95 13.00 -12.27
CA TYR A 313 -7.56 12.21 -11.11
C TYR A 313 -6.83 13.09 -10.09
N LEU A 314 -7.40 13.18 -8.89
CA LEU A 314 -6.93 13.99 -7.76
C LEU A 314 -6.81 13.15 -6.47
N ALA A 315 -6.89 11.82 -6.59
CA ALA A 315 -6.79 10.92 -5.45
C ALA A 315 -5.48 11.06 -4.68
N ASP A 316 -5.48 10.68 -3.40
CA ASP A 316 -4.28 10.70 -2.54
C ASP A 316 -3.61 12.08 -2.52
N ASN A 317 -4.40 13.10 -2.23
CA ASN A 317 -3.92 14.48 -2.01
C ASN A 317 -4.31 14.92 -0.60
N LEU A 318 -4.19 16.22 -0.32
CA LEU A 318 -4.52 16.82 0.96
C LEU A 318 -5.80 17.68 0.89
N LEU A 319 -6.68 17.42 -0.09
CA LEU A 319 -7.87 18.24 -0.34
C LEU A 319 -8.86 18.12 0.82
N ASP A 320 -9.12 19.22 1.53
CA ASP A 320 -10.09 19.27 2.63
C ASP A 320 -11.44 19.89 2.22
N GLU A 321 -11.45 20.63 1.11
CA GLU A 321 -12.62 21.31 0.58
C GLU A 321 -12.60 21.37 -0.96
N ILE A 322 -13.79 21.18 -1.56
CA ILE A 322 -14.08 21.38 -2.97
C ILE A 322 -15.45 22.06 -3.06
N GLU A 323 -15.54 23.20 -3.74
CA GLU A 323 -16.80 23.97 -3.86
C GLU A 323 -17.73 23.44 -4.96
N GLY A 324 -17.23 22.58 -5.84
CA GLY A 324 -17.96 22.04 -7.00
C GLY A 324 -17.99 23.00 -8.19
N VAL A 325 -17.86 24.31 -7.96
CA VAL A 325 -17.79 25.33 -9.01
C VAL A 325 -16.59 25.16 -9.93
N GLU A 326 -15.50 24.57 -9.43
CA GLU A 326 -14.28 24.29 -10.19
C GLU A 326 -14.56 23.44 -11.44
N PHE A 327 -15.51 22.51 -11.34
CA PHE A 327 -15.80 21.52 -12.39
C PHE A 327 -16.96 21.92 -13.30
N GLN A 328 -17.74 22.95 -12.96
CA GLN A 328 -18.89 23.40 -13.77
C GLN A 328 -18.55 23.76 -15.23
N PRO A 329 -17.36 24.33 -15.55
CA PRO A 329 -16.97 24.58 -16.95
C PRO A 329 -16.77 23.31 -17.80
N LEU A 330 -16.64 22.14 -17.17
CA LEU A 330 -16.23 20.89 -17.82
C LEU A 330 -17.42 20.13 -18.42
N GLN A 331 -17.75 20.43 -19.67
CA GLN A 331 -18.94 19.91 -20.36
C GLN A 331 -18.82 18.45 -20.80
N HIS A 332 -17.62 17.88 -20.77
CA HIS A 332 -17.31 16.53 -21.25
C HIS A 332 -16.62 15.68 -20.18
N LEU A 333 -16.61 16.11 -18.92
CA LEU A 333 -16.02 15.34 -17.82
C LEU A 333 -16.81 14.06 -17.61
N GLU A 334 -16.17 12.90 -17.79
CA GLU A 334 -16.76 11.58 -17.62
C GLU A 334 -16.32 10.93 -16.31
N VAL A 335 -15.08 11.17 -15.88
CA VAL A 335 -14.50 10.61 -14.66
C VAL A 335 -13.89 11.70 -13.80
N LEU A 336 -14.28 11.71 -12.54
CA LEU A 336 -13.67 12.52 -11.49
C LEU A 336 -13.32 11.63 -10.32
N ASP A 337 -12.03 11.57 -10.00
CA ASP A 337 -11.53 10.86 -8.84
C ASP A 337 -10.95 11.85 -7.83
N VAL A 338 -11.60 11.94 -6.67
CA VAL A 338 -11.18 12.74 -5.51
C VAL A 338 -11.12 11.86 -4.25
N SER A 339 -10.91 10.56 -4.43
CA SER A 339 -10.78 9.58 -3.34
C SER A 339 -9.52 9.82 -2.50
N SER A 340 -9.43 9.21 -1.31
CA SER A 340 -8.24 9.28 -0.46
C SER A 340 -7.77 10.73 -0.20
N ASN A 341 -8.70 11.60 0.16
CA ASN A 341 -8.47 12.99 0.51
C ASN A 341 -9.07 13.28 1.90
N TYR A 342 -9.21 14.55 2.29
CA TYR A 342 -9.73 14.98 3.58
C TYR A 342 -11.08 15.70 3.46
N LEU A 343 -11.85 15.42 2.41
CA LEU A 343 -13.14 16.07 2.18
C LEU A 343 -14.12 15.73 3.30
N THR A 344 -14.83 16.74 3.81
CA THR A 344 -15.81 16.57 4.90
C THR A 344 -17.26 16.63 4.44
N VAL A 345 -17.51 17.23 3.27
CA VAL A 345 -18.85 17.46 2.71
C VAL A 345 -18.82 17.23 1.20
N VAL A 346 -19.84 16.55 0.67
CA VAL A 346 -20.09 16.52 -0.79
C VAL A 346 -21.01 17.69 -1.16
N LYS A 347 -20.44 18.72 -1.79
CA LYS A 347 -21.15 19.94 -2.18
C LYS A 347 -21.88 19.81 -3.53
N GLU A 348 -22.82 20.71 -3.77
CA GLU A 348 -23.48 20.89 -5.07
C GLU A 348 -22.48 21.21 -6.18
N GLY A 349 -22.69 20.66 -7.37
CA GLY A 349 -21.87 20.93 -8.56
C GLY A 349 -20.70 19.96 -8.75
N LEU A 350 -20.38 19.12 -7.76
CA LEU A 350 -19.32 18.12 -7.88
C LEU A 350 -19.67 17.03 -8.91
N ALA A 351 -20.92 16.57 -8.94
CA ALA A 351 -21.43 15.68 -9.98
C ALA A 351 -21.96 16.48 -11.17
N THR A 352 -21.07 16.77 -12.12
CA THR A 352 -21.42 17.50 -13.35
C THR A 352 -22.38 16.72 -14.24
N ALA A 353 -23.00 17.39 -15.21
CA ALA A 353 -24.02 16.79 -16.07
C ALA A 353 -23.50 15.68 -16.99
N SER A 354 -22.21 15.70 -17.35
CA SER A 354 -21.56 14.69 -18.20
C SER A 354 -20.96 13.52 -17.41
N LEU A 355 -20.83 13.67 -16.09
CA LEU A 355 -20.08 12.74 -15.26
C LEU A 355 -20.72 11.35 -15.25
N GLN A 356 -19.90 10.32 -15.47
CA GLN A 356 -20.30 8.91 -15.48
C GLN A 356 -19.79 8.18 -14.24
N SER A 357 -18.61 8.51 -13.75
CA SER A 357 -18.02 7.93 -12.54
C SER A 357 -17.50 9.03 -11.62
N LEU A 358 -17.92 8.98 -10.35
CA LEU A 358 -17.45 9.86 -9.28
C LEU A 358 -16.90 9.01 -8.15
N TYR A 359 -15.61 9.17 -7.86
CA TYR A 359 -14.93 8.46 -6.79
C TYR A 359 -14.68 9.40 -5.60
N LEU A 360 -15.32 9.11 -4.46
CA LEU A 360 -15.21 9.86 -3.19
C LEU A 360 -14.83 8.96 -2.01
N HIS A 361 -14.41 7.72 -2.28
CA HIS A 361 -14.07 6.77 -1.22
C HIS A 361 -12.85 7.22 -0.40
N ASP A 362 -12.72 6.69 0.82
CA ASP A 362 -11.60 6.96 1.73
C ASP A 362 -11.36 8.46 1.99
N ASN A 363 -12.43 9.21 2.20
CA ASN A 363 -12.38 10.58 2.70
C ASN A 363 -12.88 10.63 4.15
N ILE A 364 -13.11 11.83 4.69
CA ILE A 364 -13.72 12.04 6.02
C ILE A 364 -15.11 12.67 5.91
N ILE A 365 -15.86 12.29 4.87
CA ILE A 365 -17.15 12.90 4.54
C ILE A 365 -18.16 12.52 5.63
N THR A 366 -18.76 13.54 6.23
CA THR A 366 -19.81 13.40 7.25
C THR A 366 -21.18 13.80 6.73
N GLN A 367 -21.23 14.59 5.64
CA GLN A 367 -22.46 15.16 5.09
C GLN A 367 -22.46 15.16 3.57
N VAL A 368 -23.64 14.99 2.98
CA VAL A 368 -23.91 15.15 1.55
C VAL A 368 -24.97 16.23 1.41
N ASP A 369 -24.70 17.25 0.61
CA ASP A 369 -25.69 18.30 0.34
C ASP A 369 -26.90 17.72 -0.39
N ARG A 370 -28.09 18.25 -0.10
CA ARG A 370 -29.35 17.78 -0.73
C ARG A 370 -29.32 17.89 -2.26
N ALA A 371 -28.57 18.86 -2.78
CA ALA A 371 -28.42 19.11 -4.21
C ALA A 371 -27.10 18.57 -4.79
N ALA A 372 -26.28 17.85 -4.01
CA ALA A 372 -24.96 17.34 -4.40
C ALA A 372 -24.95 16.67 -5.78
N PHE A 373 -25.95 15.82 -6.04
CA PHE A 373 -26.07 15.06 -7.28
C PHE A 373 -27.21 15.52 -8.20
N SER A 374 -27.74 16.73 -7.99
CA SER A 374 -28.88 17.26 -8.75
C SER A 374 -28.62 17.39 -10.26
N LEU A 375 -27.35 17.52 -10.66
CA LEU A 375 -26.91 17.60 -12.05
C LEU A 375 -26.47 16.24 -12.63
N GLY A 376 -26.24 15.21 -11.81
CA GLY A 376 -25.60 13.94 -12.18
C GLY A 376 -26.46 12.98 -13.03
N THR A 377 -27.06 13.47 -14.12
CA THR A 377 -28.01 12.68 -14.93
C THR A 377 -27.38 11.52 -15.70
N HIS A 378 -26.07 11.56 -15.95
CA HIS A 378 -25.31 10.49 -16.62
C HIS A 378 -24.51 9.61 -15.67
N LEU A 379 -24.58 9.88 -14.36
CA LEU A 379 -23.80 9.17 -13.36
C LEU A 379 -24.21 7.70 -13.32
N LYS A 380 -23.24 6.80 -13.46
CA LYS A 380 -23.39 5.34 -13.44
C LYS A 380 -22.78 4.72 -12.20
N ASN A 381 -21.60 5.21 -11.79
CA ASN A 381 -20.86 4.70 -10.65
C ASN A 381 -20.60 5.83 -9.65
N LEU A 382 -20.96 5.58 -8.38
CA LEU A 382 -20.70 6.50 -7.30
C LEU A 382 -20.11 5.73 -6.12
N THR A 383 -18.90 6.10 -5.70
CA THR A 383 -18.30 5.58 -4.48
C THR A 383 -18.35 6.61 -3.38
N LEU A 384 -18.80 6.19 -2.20
CA LEU A 384 -18.87 6.98 -0.96
C LEU A 384 -18.41 6.12 0.23
N ASP A 385 -17.83 4.95 -0.03
CA ASP A 385 -17.34 4.02 0.98
C ASP A 385 -16.09 4.54 1.70
N GLY A 386 -15.79 3.97 2.89
CA GLY A 386 -14.64 4.40 3.69
C GLY A 386 -14.77 5.84 4.20
N ASN A 387 -15.98 6.30 4.49
CA ASN A 387 -16.28 7.65 4.96
C ASN A 387 -16.97 7.63 6.35
N GLN A 388 -17.47 8.77 6.82
CA GLN A 388 -18.08 8.93 8.14
C GLN A 388 -19.57 9.32 8.05
N LEU A 389 -20.26 8.89 6.99
CA LEU A 389 -21.67 9.23 6.76
C LEU A 389 -22.58 8.54 7.78
N GLN A 390 -23.39 9.32 8.49
CA GLN A 390 -24.41 8.77 9.41
C GLN A 390 -25.80 8.70 8.77
N HIS A 391 -26.07 9.58 7.82
CA HIS A 391 -27.34 9.69 7.12
C HIS A 391 -27.11 10.21 5.70
N LEU A 392 -28.01 9.85 4.79
CA LEU A 392 -28.11 10.45 3.46
C LEU A 392 -29.41 11.26 3.36
N PRO A 393 -29.41 12.44 2.73
CA PRO A 393 -30.64 13.20 2.53
C PRO A 393 -31.66 12.43 1.70
N GLU A 394 -32.95 12.61 1.98
CA GLU A 394 -34.02 12.05 1.15
C GLU A 394 -33.97 12.63 -0.27
N GLY A 395 -34.15 11.77 -1.27
CA GLY A 395 -34.17 12.17 -2.68
C GLY A 395 -32.83 12.65 -3.24
N VAL A 396 -31.71 12.46 -2.52
CA VAL A 396 -30.39 12.94 -2.96
C VAL A 396 -29.95 12.36 -4.32
N PHE A 397 -30.49 11.20 -4.71
CA PHE A 397 -30.24 10.54 -6.00
C PHE A 397 -31.35 10.74 -7.04
N ALA A 398 -32.33 11.63 -6.81
CA ALA A 398 -33.52 11.76 -7.67
C ALA A 398 -33.20 12.09 -9.14
N ALA A 399 -32.08 12.76 -9.40
CA ALA A 399 -31.62 13.10 -10.75
C ALA A 399 -30.76 11.99 -11.40
N CYS A 400 -30.19 11.07 -10.61
CA CYS A 400 -29.21 10.07 -11.03
C CYS A 400 -29.87 8.84 -11.69
N ARG A 401 -30.67 9.05 -12.74
CA ARG A 401 -31.50 7.99 -13.36
C ARG A 401 -30.70 6.86 -14.02
N ASN A 402 -29.41 7.08 -14.27
CA ASN A 402 -28.51 6.11 -14.88
C ASN A 402 -27.59 5.42 -13.87
N LEU A 403 -27.76 5.69 -12.57
CA LEU A 403 -26.91 5.12 -11.52
C LEU A 403 -27.10 3.61 -11.48
N GLN A 404 -26.01 2.87 -11.65
CA GLN A 404 -25.96 1.41 -11.71
C GLN A 404 -25.32 0.81 -10.47
N ALA A 405 -24.24 1.42 -9.97
CA ALA A 405 -23.52 0.96 -8.80
C ALA A 405 -23.36 2.08 -7.77
N LEU A 406 -23.74 1.78 -6.52
CA LEU A 406 -23.60 2.67 -5.38
C LEU A 406 -22.87 1.95 -4.25
N TYR A 407 -21.72 2.49 -3.87
CA TYR A 407 -20.87 1.97 -2.81
C TYR A 407 -20.97 2.88 -1.58
N LEU A 408 -21.46 2.31 -0.48
CA LEU A 408 -21.70 3.00 0.80
C LEU A 408 -21.14 2.20 1.98
N GLN A 409 -20.39 1.12 1.72
CA GLN A 409 -19.79 0.30 2.76
C GLN A 409 -18.79 1.08 3.61
N HIS A 410 -18.47 0.59 4.81
CA HIS A 410 -17.55 1.26 5.73
C HIS A 410 -17.94 2.72 6.02
N ASN A 411 -19.19 2.92 6.41
CA ASN A 411 -19.72 4.21 6.89
C ASN A 411 -20.40 4.00 8.25
N GLN A 412 -21.18 4.98 8.71
CA GLN A 412 -21.91 4.95 9.99
C GLN A 412 -23.43 5.05 9.78
N LEU A 413 -23.93 4.61 8.62
CA LEU A 413 -25.33 4.76 8.25
C LEU A 413 -26.22 3.95 9.19
N LYS A 414 -27.24 4.62 9.75
CA LYS A 414 -28.22 3.99 10.66
C LYS A 414 -29.47 3.48 9.95
N SER A 415 -29.76 4.03 8.77
CA SER A 415 -30.93 3.67 7.98
C SER A 415 -30.74 4.04 6.52
N VAL A 416 -31.24 3.19 5.62
CA VAL A 416 -31.41 3.49 4.19
C VAL A 416 -32.85 3.14 3.83
N THR A 417 -33.58 4.08 3.24
CA THR A 417 -35.00 3.94 2.94
C THR A 417 -35.28 4.13 1.46
N GLN A 418 -36.47 3.74 1.02
CA GLN A 418 -36.95 4.02 -0.35
C GLN A 418 -36.89 5.52 -0.69
N ASN A 419 -37.19 6.42 0.25
CA ASN A 419 -37.11 7.88 0.03
C ASN A 419 -35.65 8.33 -0.19
N THR A 420 -34.71 7.74 0.54
CA THR A 420 -33.27 8.01 0.37
C THR A 420 -32.79 7.63 -1.03
N LEU A 421 -33.24 6.48 -1.54
CA LEU A 421 -32.84 5.92 -2.84
C LEU A 421 -33.78 6.30 -3.99
N GLN A 422 -34.67 7.26 -3.78
CA GLN A 422 -35.59 7.74 -4.82
C GLN A 422 -34.79 8.19 -6.06
N GLY A 423 -35.17 7.68 -7.23
CA GLY A 423 -34.49 7.94 -8.51
C GLY A 423 -33.43 6.91 -8.90
N GLY A 424 -33.06 6.02 -7.99
CA GLY A 424 -32.14 4.89 -8.22
C GLY A 424 -32.74 3.73 -9.01
N ASP A 425 -33.69 3.97 -9.91
CA ASP A 425 -34.43 2.91 -10.63
C ASP A 425 -33.54 2.05 -11.55
N SER A 426 -32.33 2.52 -11.86
CA SER A 426 -31.33 1.81 -12.66
C SER A 426 -30.30 1.07 -11.82
N LEU A 427 -30.34 1.16 -10.49
CA LEU A 427 -29.37 0.51 -9.62
C LEU A 427 -29.43 -1.00 -9.78
N THR A 428 -28.27 -1.57 -10.10
CA THR A 428 -28.04 -3.01 -10.21
C THR A 428 -27.20 -3.53 -9.05
N ALA A 429 -26.35 -2.70 -8.45
CA ALA A 429 -25.50 -3.07 -7.32
C ALA A 429 -25.54 -2.01 -6.21
N LEU A 430 -25.78 -2.47 -4.98
CA LEU A 430 -25.81 -1.66 -3.77
C LEU A 430 -24.98 -2.34 -2.69
N TYR A 431 -23.94 -1.65 -2.21
CA TYR A 431 -23.05 -2.12 -1.16
C TYR A 431 -23.22 -1.26 0.09
N LEU A 432 -23.63 -1.89 1.18
CA LEU A 432 -23.99 -1.28 2.47
C LEU A 432 -23.25 -1.93 3.64
N SER A 433 -22.28 -2.81 3.38
CA SER A 433 -21.60 -3.55 4.43
C SER A 433 -20.83 -2.66 5.40
N HIS A 434 -20.58 -3.13 6.62
CA HIS A 434 -19.87 -2.36 7.66
C HIS A 434 -20.51 -0.98 7.92
N ASN A 435 -21.80 -0.99 8.27
CA ASN A 435 -22.57 0.17 8.69
C ASN A 435 -23.28 -0.10 10.04
N HIS A 436 -24.27 0.71 10.40
CA HIS A 436 -25.06 0.57 11.63
C HIS A 436 -26.55 0.41 11.33
N LEU A 437 -26.89 -0.21 10.20
CA LEU A 437 -28.28 -0.40 9.78
C LEU A 437 -28.96 -1.39 10.71
N THR A 438 -30.12 -1.02 11.26
CA THR A 438 -30.92 -1.91 12.12
C THR A 438 -32.02 -2.63 11.36
N GLU A 439 -32.48 -2.06 10.24
CA GLU A 439 -33.50 -2.68 9.40
C GLU A 439 -33.28 -2.34 7.92
N ILE A 440 -33.69 -3.27 7.05
CA ILE A 440 -33.90 -3.01 5.62
C ILE A 440 -35.34 -3.38 5.30
N LYS A 441 -36.12 -2.37 4.92
CA LYS A 441 -37.45 -2.49 4.33
C LYS A 441 -37.35 -2.19 2.84
N ASP A 442 -38.36 -2.62 2.08
CA ASP A 442 -38.36 -2.53 0.63
C ASP A 442 -37.82 -1.19 0.10
N LEU A 443 -36.76 -1.27 -0.70
CA LEU A 443 -36.00 -0.11 -1.18
C LEU A 443 -36.58 0.47 -2.48
N GLY A 444 -37.59 -0.18 -3.08
CA GLY A 444 -38.17 0.21 -4.36
C GLY A 444 -37.27 -0.06 -5.59
N LEU A 445 -36.15 -0.76 -5.43
CA LEU A 445 -35.14 -0.96 -6.47
C LEU A 445 -35.43 -2.19 -7.35
N ARG A 446 -36.15 -1.98 -8.46
CA ARG A 446 -36.66 -3.08 -9.29
C ARG A 446 -35.61 -3.82 -10.14
N LYS A 447 -34.47 -3.19 -10.40
CA LYS A 447 -33.37 -3.75 -11.20
C LYS A 447 -32.19 -4.27 -10.38
N LEU A 448 -32.31 -4.22 -9.05
CA LEU A 448 -31.22 -4.60 -8.16
C LEU A 448 -30.88 -6.08 -8.37
N ALA A 449 -29.61 -6.35 -8.68
CA ALA A 449 -29.06 -7.69 -8.90
C ALA A 449 -28.13 -8.11 -7.75
N THR A 450 -27.46 -7.16 -7.11
CA THR A 450 -26.53 -7.39 -6.00
C THR A 450 -26.86 -6.47 -4.83
N LEU A 451 -27.02 -7.05 -3.65
CA LEU A 451 -27.12 -6.36 -2.37
C LEU A 451 -26.16 -7.00 -1.37
N ASP A 452 -25.17 -6.23 -0.92
CA ASP A 452 -24.36 -6.59 0.23
C ASP A 452 -24.76 -5.69 1.41
N ALA A 453 -25.33 -6.29 2.45
CA ALA A 453 -25.66 -5.62 3.70
C ALA A 453 -25.02 -6.35 4.91
N SER A 454 -23.91 -7.05 4.69
CA SER A 454 -23.17 -7.75 5.74
C SER A 454 -22.58 -6.79 6.78
N PHE A 455 -22.18 -7.29 7.95
CA PHE A 455 -21.56 -6.48 9.01
C PHE A 455 -22.38 -5.23 9.39
N ASN A 456 -23.66 -5.43 9.66
CA ASN A 456 -24.58 -4.39 10.11
C ASN A 456 -25.21 -4.81 11.45
N GLN A 457 -26.30 -4.15 11.85
CA GLN A 457 -27.05 -4.45 13.07
C GLN A 457 -28.48 -4.89 12.75
N LEU A 458 -28.68 -5.52 11.58
CA LEU A 458 -30.01 -5.87 11.07
C LEU A 458 -30.70 -6.88 11.99
N ASP A 459 -31.83 -6.48 12.56
CA ASP A 459 -32.77 -7.37 13.24
C ASP A 459 -34.04 -7.64 12.40
N TYR A 460 -34.23 -6.87 11.32
CA TYR A 460 -35.33 -7.00 10.37
C TYR A 460 -34.88 -6.81 8.91
N PHE A 461 -35.30 -7.71 8.03
CA PHE A 461 -35.05 -7.63 6.59
C PHE A 461 -36.28 -8.05 5.79
N TYR A 462 -36.67 -7.22 4.81
CA TYR A 462 -37.74 -7.54 3.86
C TYR A 462 -37.60 -6.76 2.54
N LEU A 463 -37.55 -7.48 1.40
CA LEU A 463 -37.50 -6.91 0.05
C LEU A 463 -38.52 -7.61 -0.86
N HIS A 464 -39.40 -6.86 -1.51
CA HIS A 464 -40.40 -7.40 -2.43
C HIS A 464 -40.33 -6.79 -3.84
N SER A 465 -39.81 -5.56 -3.99
CA SER A 465 -39.64 -4.90 -5.28
C SER A 465 -38.44 -5.41 -6.07
N SER A 466 -37.44 -6.01 -5.41
CA SER A 466 -36.16 -6.44 -6.00
C SER A 466 -36.18 -7.87 -6.54
N ALA A 467 -37.20 -8.23 -7.33
CA ALA A 467 -37.40 -9.62 -7.80
C ALA A 467 -36.27 -10.16 -8.71
N LEU A 468 -35.41 -9.29 -9.25
CA LEU A 468 -34.26 -9.64 -10.09
C LEU A 468 -32.96 -9.88 -9.29
N LEU A 469 -33.01 -9.84 -7.95
CA LEU A 469 -31.84 -10.00 -7.11
C LEU A 469 -31.22 -11.39 -7.30
N THR A 470 -29.94 -11.40 -7.67
CA THR A 470 -29.14 -12.62 -7.89
C THR A 470 -28.16 -12.89 -6.75
N SER A 471 -27.71 -11.85 -6.05
CA SER A 471 -26.73 -11.95 -4.97
C SER A 471 -27.21 -11.15 -3.76
N LEU A 472 -27.29 -11.82 -2.61
CA LEU A 472 -27.66 -11.24 -1.33
C LEU A 472 -26.70 -11.72 -0.25
N ASP A 473 -26.01 -10.79 0.40
CA ASP A 473 -25.21 -11.07 1.59
C ASP A 473 -25.75 -10.31 2.81
N LEU A 474 -26.12 -11.06 3.84
CA LEU A 474 -26.63 -10.62 5.14
C LEU A 474 -25.75 -11.12 6.29
N SER A 475 -24.53 -11.57 6.01
CA SER A 475 -23.59 -12.10 7.00
C SER A 475 -23.32 -11.10 8.12
N ASP A 476 -22.96 -11.60 9.31
CA ASP A 476 -22.52 -10.77 10.42
C ASP A 476 -23.60 -9.73 10.83
N ASN A 477 -24.85 -10.19 10.95
CA ASN A 477 -26.01 -9.43 11.41
C ASN A 477 -26.79 -10.19 12.50
N PRO A 478 -27.39 -9.49 13.49
CA PRO A 478 -28.14 -10.09 14.59
C PRO A 478 -29.56 -10.56 14.21
N LEU A 479 -29.78 -11.04 12.99
CA LEU A 479 -31.07 -11.58 12.55
C LEU A 479 -31.43 -12.85 13.35
N SER A 480 -32.62 -12.86 13.96
CA SER A 480 -33.05 -13.97 14.81
C SER A 480 -33.58 -15.19 14.04
N ALA A 481 -33.88 -15.02 12.76
CA ALA A 481 -34.39 -16.06 11.87
C ALA A 481 -34.02 -15.73 10.41
N VAL A 482 -34.10 -16.73 9.54
CA VAL A 482 -33.96 -16.53 8.09
C VAL A 482 -35.13 -15.64 7.63
N PRO A 483 -34.87 -14.51 6.96
CA PRO A 483 -35.92 -13.61 6.52
C PRO A 483 -36.81 -14.27 5.44
N ASP A 484 -37.96 -13.65 5.17
CA ASP A 484 -38.81 -14.09 4.06
C ASP A 484 -38.17 -13.71 2.72
N LEU A 485 -37.61 -14.71 2.04
CA LEU A 485 -36.97 -14.57 0.74
C LEU A 485 -37.86 -15.04 -0.42
N THR A 486 -39.14 -15.37 -0.16
CA THR A 486 -40.05 -15.87 -1.20
C THR A 486 -40.21 -14.98 -2.44
N PRO A 487 -40.09 -13.63 -2.36
CA PRO A 487 -40.11 -12.79 -3.55
C PRO A 487 -38.85 -12.91 -4.44
N LEU A 488 -37.72 -13.36 -3.88
CA LEU A 488 -36.39 -13.30 -4.49
C LEU A 488 -36.06 -14.57 -5.28
N THR A 489 -36.90 -14.92 -6.25
CA THR A 489 -36.82 -16.20 -6.99
C THR A 489 -35.59 -16.34 -7.90
N GLN A 490 -34.90 -15.24 -8.23
CA GLN A 490 -33.72 -15.24 -9.10
C GLN A 490 -32.40 -15.40 -8.33
N LEU A 491 -32.46 -15.60 -7.02
CA LEU A 491 -31.28 -15.65 -6.17
C LEU A 491 -30.36 -16.84 -6.54
N GLN A 492 -29.09 -16.53 -6.74
CA GLN A 492 -28.02 -17.47 -7.06
C GLN A 492 -27.01 -17.58 -5.91
N LEU A 493 -26.79 -16.49 -5.17
CA LEU A 493 -25.93 -16.44 -4.00
C LEU A 493 -26.71 -15.90 -2.81
N TYR A 494 -26.71 -16.68 -1.73
CA TYR A 494 -27.19 -16.26 -0.42
C TYR A 494 -26.12 -16.44 0.65
N GLY A 495 -25.72 -15.35 1.28
CA GLY A 495 -24.83 -15.32 2.44
C GLY A 495 -25.56 -14.84 3.69
N GLN A 496 -25.40 -15.54 4.81
CA GLN A 496 -25.82 -15.11 6.14
C GLN A 496 -24.94 -15.78 7.19
N ARG A 497 -23.62 -15.59 7.10
CA ARG A 497 -22.64 -16.16 8.05
C ARG A 497 -22.69 -15.50 9.43
N ASP A 498 -22.00 -16.15 10.38
CA ASP A 498 -21.78 -15.71 11.76
C ASP A 498 -23.08 -15.36 12.51
N HIS A 499 -24.12 -16.14 12.23
CA HIS A 499 -25.43 -15.96 12.84
C HIS A 499 -25.55 -16.76 14.14
N PHE A 500 -26.47 -16.33 15.01
CA PHE A 500 -26.82 -17.01 16.27
C PHE A 500 -28.24 -17.63 16.25
N MET A 501 -28.83 -17.79 15.06
CA MET A 501 -30.15 -18.42 14.89
C MET A 501 -30.17 -19.86 15.42
N ALA A 502 -31.06 -20.15 16.37
CA ALA A 502 -31.24 -21.52 16.86
C ALA A 502 -31.86 -22.46 15.80
N ILE A 503 -32.70 -21.91 14.92
CA ILE A 503 -33.46 -22.66 13.92
C ILE A 503 -33.28 -21.99 12.56
N ILE A 504 -32.89 -22.78 11.56
CA ILE A 504 -32.76 -22.37 10.15
C ILE A 504 -33.83 -23.12 9.34
N ASP A 505 -34.89 -22.43 8.92
CA ASP A 505 -35.89 -23.04 8.04
C ASP A 505 -35.46 -22.90 6.57
N LEU A 506 -34.94 -23.98 5.99
CA LEU A 506 -34.51 -23.99 4.59
C LEU A 506 -35.67 -24.03 3.58
N SER A 507 -36.92 -24.16 4.05
CA SER A 507 -38.10 -24.13 3.17
C SER A 507 -38.27 -22.79 2.45
N VAL A 508 -37.68 -21.70 2.97
CA VAL A 508 -37.72 -20.37 2.33
C VAL A 508 -37.02 -20.33 0.98
N PHE A 509 -36.07 -21.23 0.74
CA PHE A 509 -35.33 -21.35 -0.52
C PHE A 509 -36.04 -22.26 -1.53
N ALA A 510 -37.22 -22.80 -1.21
CA ALA A 510 -37.87 -23.83 -2.02
C ALA A 510 -38.19 -23.41 -3.46
N ASN A 511 -38.31 -22.12 -3.77
CA ASN A 511 -38.57 -21.64 -5.13
C ASN A 511 -37.32 -21.14 -5.87
N MET A 512 -36.12 -21.25 -5.29
CA MET A 512 -34.88 -20.72 -5.86
C MET A 512 -34.15 -21.79 -6.67
N THR A 513 -34.67 -22.09 -7.87
CA THR A 513 -34.07 -23.11 -8.76
C THR A 513 -32.70 -22.72 -9.32
N GLY A 514 -32.31 -21.44 -9.18
CA GLY A 514 -31.03 -20.91 -9.64
C GLY A 514 -29.93 -20.89 -8.59
N LEU A 515 -30.22 -21.28 -7.34
CA LEU A 515 -29.27 -21.17 -6.23
C LEU A 515 -28.00 -21.98 -6.51
N ARG A 516 -26.84 -21.35 -6.35
CA ARG A 516 -25.51 -21.93 -6.58
C ARG A 516 -24.62 -21.84 -5.35
N VAL A 517 -24.78 -20.79 -4.55
CA VAL A 517 -23.99 -20.53 -3.35
C VAL A 517 -24.95 -20.36 -2.20
N LEU A 518 -24.82 -21.24 -1.20
CA LEU A 518 -25.50 -21.12 0.08
C LEU A 518 -24.44 -21.10 1.17
N ASP A 519 -24.31 -19.94 1.82
CA ASP A 519 -23.34 -19.72 2.88
C ASP A 519 -24.04 -19.23 4.15
N MET A 520 -24.24 -20.13 5.10
CA MET A 520 -24.86 -19.85 6.40
C MET A 520 -24.09 -20.54 7.51
N ASP A 521 -22.75 -20.48 7.46
CA ASP A 521 -21.90 -20.90 8.58
C ASP A 521 -22.36 -20.17 9.86
N ALA A 522 -22.71 -20.93 10.89
CA ALA A 522 -23.13 -20.35 12.16
C ALA A 522 -21.94 -19.94 13.01
N ALA A 523 -22.17 -18.93 13.87
CA ALA A 523 -21.17 -18.46 14.82
C ALA A 523 -20.69 -19.60 15.74
N ILE A 524 -19.41 -19.60 16.10
CA ILE A 524 -18.82 -20.62 16.98
C ILE A 524 -19.52 -20.60 18.34
N GLY A 525 -19.95 -21.78 18.80
CA GLY A 525 -20.72 -21.94 20.03
C GLY A 525 -22.23 -21.75 19.89
N SER A 526 -22.74 -21.38 18.70
CA SER A 526 -24.17 -21.42 18.42
C SER A 526 -24.68 -22.86 18.33
N THR A 527 -25.91 -23.09 18.80
CA THR A 527 -26.63 -24.36 18.59
C THR A 527 -27.68 -24.16 17.51
N SER A 528 -27.24 -24.09 16.26
CA SER A 528 -28.10 -23.90 15.09
C SER A 528 -28.55 -25.26 14.54
N ALA A 529 -29.83 -25.39 14.18
CA ALA A 529 -30.35 -26.61 13.56
C ALA A 529 -31.25 -26.30 12.36
N VAL A 530 -31.14 -27.11 11.31
CA VAL A 530 -31.99 -27.02 10.12
C VAL A 530 -33.35 -27.67 10.38
N VAL A 531 -34.41 -26.99 9.93
CA VAL A 531 -35.77 -27.54 9.88
C VAL A 531 -36.38 -27.34 8.49
N PHE A 532 -37.43 -28.12 8.20
CA PHE A 532 -38.22 -28.02 6.98
C PHE A 532 -39.70 -27.87 7.36
N SER A 533 -40.13 -26.65 7.67
CA SER A 533 -41.42 -26.39 8.32
C SER A 533 -42.66 -26.67 7.46
N ARG A 534 -42.53 -26.90 6.14
CA ARG A 534 -43.68 -27.12 5.23
C ARG A 534 -43.80 -28.51 4.61
N HIS A 535 -42.95 -29.49 4.98
CA HIS A 535 -42.77 -30.74 4.21
C HIS A 535 -42.48 -30.54 2.71
N GLN A 536 -42.18 -29.30 2.30
CA GLN A 536 -41.70 -28.97 0.97
C GLN A 536 -40.19 -29.14 1.03
N ALA A 537 -39.69 -30.22 0.42
CA ALA A 537 -38.27 -30.32 0.13
C ALA A 537 -37.86 -29.08 -0.71
N PRO A 538 -36.66 -28.51 -0.49
CA PRO A 538 -36.15 -27.46 -1.35
C PRO A 538 -36.17 -27.93 -2.81
N ALA A 539 -36.50 -27.05 -3.77
CA ALA A 539 -36.46 -27.39 -5.19
C ALA A 539 -35.05 -27.60 -5.73
N TRP A 540 -34.04 -27.15 -4.98
CA TRP A 540 -32.62 -27.41 -5.23
C TRP A 540 -32.14 -28.59 -4.38
N SER A 541 -31.12 -29.26 -4.90
CA SER A 541 -30.36 -30.33 -4.25
C SER A 541 -28.91 -29.89 -4.09
N LEU A 542 -28.11 -30.63 -3.31
CA LEU A 542 -26.67 -30.39 -3.20
C LEU A 542 -25.96 -30.42 -4.57
N SER A 543 -26.50 -31.15 -5.55
CA SER A 543 -25.94 -31.24 -6.90
C SER A 543 -26.12 -29.95 -7.71
N ASP A 544 -27.03 -29.06 -7.33
CA ASP A 544 -27.26 -27.76 -7.98
C ASP A 544 -26.30 -26.68 -7.46
N LEU A 545 -25.71 -26.91 -6.28
CA LEU A 545 -24.80 -25.99 -5.62
C LEU A 545 -23.37 -26.16 -6.09
N VAL A 546 -22.62 -25.06 -6.01
CA VAL A 546 -21.18 -24.97 -6.22
C VAL A 546 -20.49 -24.79 -4.87
N PHE A 547 -21.03 -23.92 -4.01
CA PHE A 547 -20.56 -23.73 -2.63
C PHE A 547 -21.69 -24.05 -1.66
N PHE A 548 -21.36 -24.86 -0.65
CA PHE A 548 -22.27 -25.20 0.42
C PHE A 548 -21.54 -25.06 1.75
N HIS A 549 -21.82 -23.97 2.47
CA HIS A 549 -21.20 -23.66 3.76
C HIS A 549 -22.26 -23.59 4.85
N MET A 550 -22.22 -24.57 5.75
CA MET A 550 -23.17 -24.78 6.85
C MET A 550 -22.46 -25.35 8.09
N ALA A 551 -21.24 -24.88 8.36
CA ALA A 551 -20.50 -25.22 9.57
C ALA A 551 -21.22 -24.72 10.83
N ASN A 552 -21.08 -25.47 11.92
CA ASN A 552 -21.77 -25.27 13.19
C ASN A 552 -23.32 -25.33 13.10
N VAL A 553 -23.86 -26.02 12.08
CA VAL A 553 -25.30 -26.23 11.89
C VAL A 553 -25.65 -27.71 11.87
N ILE A 554 -26.59 -28.13 12.72
CA ILE A 554 -27.06 -29.51 12.83
C ILE A 554 -28.08 -29.81 11.73
N PHE A 555 -27.83 -30.86 10.94
CA PHE A 555 -28.77 -31.35 9.93
C PHE A 555 -29.58 -32.56 10.40
N PRO A 556 -30.85 -32.69 9.96
CA PRO A 556 -31.61 -33.93 10.12
C PRO A 556 -30.93 -35.11 9.41
N HIS A 557 -30.84 -36.26 10.09
CA HIS A 557 -30.21 -37.49 9.59
C HIS A 557 -30.73 -37.90 8.20
N GLU A 558 -32.04 -37.76 7.97
CA GLU A 558 -32.68 -38.13 6.70
C GLU A 558 -32.19 -37.29 5.51
N TRP A 559 -31.78 -36.04 5.72
CA TRP A 559 -31.34 -35.17 4.63
C TRP A 559 -29.97 -35.58 4.09
N LEU A 560 -29.04 -35.95 4.97
CA LEU A 560 -27.69 -36.42 4.60
C LEU A 560 -27.73 -37.72 3.77
N HIS A 561 -28.75 -38.56 3.97
CA HIS A 561 -28.91 -39.81 3.20
C HIS A 561 -29.87 -39.68 2.00
N GLY A 562 -30.79 -38.71 2.04
CA GLY A 562 -31.86 -38.52 1.05
C GLY A 562 -31.53 -37.54 -0.08
N SER A 563 -30.60 -36.60 0.12
CA SER A 563 -30.10 -35.74 -0.96
C SER A 563 -29.11 -36.53 -1.82
N ASN A 564 -29.39 -36.70 -3.11
CA ASN A 564 -28.59 -37.41 -4.11
C ASN A 564 -27.09 -37.51 -3.76
N ALA A 565 -26.59 -38.73 -3.56
CA ALA A 565 -25.29 -39.08 -2.98
C ALA A 565 -24.04 -38.57 -3.73
N THR A 566 -24.20 -37.72 -4.74
CA THR A 566 -23.13 -37.15 -5.55
C THR A 566 -23.42 -35.67 -5.82
N ALA A 567 -22.50 -34.80 -5.43
CA ALA A 567 -22.51 -33.39 -5.77
C ALA A 567 -21.20 -33.02 -6.47
N ASN A 568 -21.14 -31.82 -7.04
CA ASN A 568 -19.96 -31.30 -7.72
C ASN A 568 -19.48 -30.02 -7.04
N LEU A 569 -19.40 -30.05 -5.71
CA LEU A 569 -19.07 -28.88 -4.91
C LEU A 569 -17.60 -28.50 -5.15
N ILE A 570 -17.38 -27.20 -5.35
CA ILE A 570 -16.04 -26.62 -5.40
C ILE A 570 -15.54 -26.28 -3.98
N SER A 571 -16.47 -25.93 -3.09
CA SER A 571 -16.23 -25.63 -1.68
C SER A 571 -17.31 -26.24 -0.78
N LEU A 572 -16.89 -26.93 0.28
CA LEU A 572 -17.76 -27.58 1.25
C LEU A 572 -17.32 -27.23 2.67
N HIS A 573 -18.16 -26.53 3.42
CA HIS A 573 -17.98 -26.32 4.86
C HIS A 573 -19.13 -26.95 5.63
N ILE A 574 -18.84 -27.92 6.50
CA ILE A 574 -19.84 -28.56 7.36
C ILE A 574 -19.21 -28.93 8.70
N GLY A 575 -20.04 -29.08 9.73
CA GLY A 575 -19.59 -29.72 10.96
C GLY A 575 -20.33 -29.27 12.20
N TRP A 576 -20.55 -30.20 13.12
CA TRP A 576 -21.17 -29.98 14.43
C TRP A 576 -20.80 -31.18 15.32
N PRO A 577 -20.90 -31.08 16.67
CA PRO A 577 -20.39 -32.12 17.57
C PRO A 577 -20.99 -33.51 17.35
N GLY A 578 -22.17 -33.62 16.73
CA GLY A 578 -22.80 -34.89 16.40
C GLY A 578 -22.26 -35.56 15.13
N LEU A 579 -21.66 -34.81 14.20
CA LEU A 579 -21.20 -35.32 12.90
C LEU A 579 -19.98 -36.22 13.06
N ASN A 580 -20.06 -37.45 12.59
CA ASN A 580 -19.01 -38.47 12.68
C ASN A 580 -19.07 -39.43 11.47
N GLU A 581 -18.15 -40.39 11.41
CA GLU A 581 -17.99 -41.37 10.32
C GLU A 581 -19.23 -42.25 10.10
N THR A 582 -20.08 -42.42 11.12
CA THR A 582 -21.31 -43.23 10.99
C THR A 582 -22.43 -42.46 10.31
N LEU A 583 -22.52 -41.15 10.56
CA LEU A 583 -23.52 -40.27 9.95
C LEU A 583 -23.16 -39.87 8.52
N LEU A 584 -21.89 -39.54 8.29
CA LEU A 584 -21.38 -39.19 6.97
C LEU A 584 -20.05 -39.91 6.74
N PRO A 585 -20.07 -41.13 6.19
CA PRO A 585 -18.83 -41.87 5.91
C PRO A 585 -17.91 -41.10 4.97
N ASN A 586 -16.58 -41.22 5.14
CA ASN A 586 -15.58 -40.48 4.34
C ASN A 586 -15.80 -40.64 2.82
N ARG A 587 -16.19 -41.83 2.36
CA ARG A 587 -16.51 -42.07 0.94
C ARG A 587 -17.67 -41.20 0.44
N GLN A 588 -18.69 -40.99 1.28
CA GLN A 588 -19.83 -40.14 0.96
C GLN A 588 -19.48 -38.66 1.08
N LEU A 589 -18.69 -38.26 2.08
CA LEU A 589 -18.12 -36.91 2.14
C LEU A 589 -17.38 -36.58 0.83
N CYS A 590 -16.54 -37.50 0.36
CA CYS A 590 -15.76 -37.32 -0.86
C CYS A 590 -16.60 -37.31 -2.14
N SER A 591 -17.76 -37.98 -2.18
CA SER A 591 -18.64 -37.92 -3.34
C SER A 591 -19.44 -36.62 -3.45
N LEU A 592 -19.41 -35.76 -2.41
CA LEU A 592 -19.96 -34.41 -2.48
C LEU A 592 -19.02 -33.43 -3.21
N LEU A 593 -17.72 -33.72 -3.23
CA LEU A 593 -16.70 -32.86 -3.82
C LEU A 593 -16.52 -33.18 -5.31
N GLY A 594 -16.47 -32.12 -6.12
CA GLY A 594 -16.16 -32.21 -7.54
C GLY A 594 -14.67 -32.44 -7.83
N PRO A 595 -14.29 -32.78 -9.09
CA PRO A 595 -12.89 -32.85 -9.49
C PRO A 595 -12.20 -31.48 -9.45
N GLU A 596 -12.98 -30.38 -9.52
CA GLU A 596 -12.50 -29.01 -9.38
C GLU A 596 -12.57 -28.49 -7.93
N ALA A 597 -12.84 -29.36 -6.94
CA ALA A 597 -12.91 -28.95 -5.55
C ALA A 597 -11.59 -28.36 -5.08
N THR A 598 -11.67 -27.16 -4.49
CA THR A 598 -10.51 -26.42 -4.00
C THR A 598 -10.48 -26.31 -2.49
N GLU A 599 -11.62 -26.45 -1.82
CA GLU A 599 -11.75 -26.14 -0.40
C GLU A 599 -12.65 -27.16 0.32
N LEU A 600 -12.15 -27.65 1.46
CA LEU A 600 -12.91 -28.49 2.39
C LEU A 600 -12.68 -27.96 3.81
N ALA A 601 -13.77 -27.63 4.51
CA ALA A 601 -13.75 -27.29 5.92
C ALA A 601 -14.63 -28.25 6.72
N LEU A 602 -14.03 -28.94 7.69
CA LEU A 602 -14.73 -29.70 8.72
C LEU A 602 -14.42 -29.10 10.09
N GLU A 603 -15.45 -28.60 10.76
CA GLU A 603 -15.29 -27.90 12.03
C GLU A 603 -16.13 -28.53 13.14
N SER A 604 -15.56 -28.62 14.34
CA SER A 604 -16.27 -29.05 15.55
C SER A 604 -16.98 -30.41 15.42
N THR A 605 -16.39 -31.35 14.69
CA THR A 605 -16.94 -32.69 14.45
C THR A 605 -16.43 -33.72 15.47
N SER A 606 -17.07 -34.91 15.47
CA SER A 606 -16.67 -36.09 16.25
C SER A 606 -15.98 -37.17 15.42
N TYR A 607 -15.36 -36.82 14.28
CA TYR A 607 -14.49 -37.77 13.57
C TYR A 607 -13.28 -38.13 14.44
N THR A 608 -12.83 -39.37 14.30
CA THR A 608 -11.63 -39.95 14.93
C THR A 608 -10.53 -40.15 13.90
N THR A 609 -10.88 -40.61 12.70
CA THR A 609 -9.94 -40.83 11.60
C THR A 609 -10.47 -40.20 10.33
N LEU A 610 -9.69 -39.32 9.73
CA LEU A 610 -10.06 -38.65 8.50
C LEU A 610 -9.03 -38.91 7.41
N GLU A 611 -9.45 -39.66 6.40
CA GLU A 611 -8.72 -39.80 5.15
C GLU A 611 -9.43 -38.94 4.12
N LEU A 612 -8.74 -37.90 3.63
CA LEU A 612 -9.26 -36.99 2.62
C LEU A 612 -9.36 -37.67 1.26
N CYS A 613 -9.93 -36.98 0.29
CA CYS A 613 -10.42 -37.61 -0.93
C CYS A 613 -9.31 -37.87 -1.94
N GLU A 614 -8.98 -39.15 -2.17
CA GLU A 614 -8.01 -39.54 -3.19
C GLU A 614 -8.48 -39.08 -4.59
N GLY A 615 -7.59 -38.42 -5.33
CA GLY A 615 -7.88 -37.88 -6.67
C GLY A 615 -8.54 -36.49 -6.68
N VAL A 616 -8.86 -35.90 -5.52
CA VAL A 616 -9.33 -34.51 -5.42
C VAL A 616 -8.17 -33.63 -4.98
N SER A 617 -7.83 -32.62 -5.79
CA SER A 617 -6.71 -31.71 -5.49
C SER A 617 -7.15 -30.50 -4.69
N LEU A 618 -7.46 -30.70 -3.41
CA LEU A 618 -7.81 -29.60 -2.51
C LEU A 618 -6.64 -28.61 -2.38
N LYS A 619 -6.92 -27.33 -2.60
CA LYS A 619 -5.95 -26.24 -2.36
C LYS A 619 -5.93 -25.84 -0.89
N THR A 620 -7.05 -25.97 -0.20
CA THR A 620 -7.23 -25.50 1.16
C THR A 620 -8.02 -26.52 1.97
N VAL A 621 -7.48 -26.87 3.13
CA VAL A 621 -8.07 -27.84 4.06
C VAL A 621 -8.15 -27.23 5.46
N PHE A 622 -9.36 -27.08 5.99
CA PHE A 622 -9.62 -26.60 7.34
C PHE A 622 -10.26 -27.70 8.19
N LEU A 623 -9.52 -28.25 9.14
CA LEU A 623 -9.98 -29.25 10.09
C LEU A 623 -9.95 -28.67 11.51
N MET A 624 -10.70 -27.60 11.75
CA MET A 624 -10.59 -26.84 13.00
C MET A 624 -11.46 -27.41 14.13
N ASN A 625 -10.98 -27.29 15.37
CA ASN A 625 -11.74 -27.59 16.60
C ASN A 625 -12.30 -29.03 16.67
N ASN A 626 -11.69 -30.00 15.97
CA ASN A 626 -12.11 -31.40 15.98
C ASN A 626 -11.35 -32.19 17.06
N SER A 627 -11.77 -32.07 18.32
CA SER A 627 -11.02 -32.63 19.46
C SER A 627 -10.89 -34.16 19.48
N ALA A 628 -11.74 -34.87 18.72
CA ALA A 628 -11.76 -36.33 18.66
C ALA A 628 -10.83 -36.92 17.59
N ILE A 629 -10.32 -36.11 16.66
CA ILE A 629 -9.47 -36.60 15.56
C ILE A 629 -8.11 -37.02 16.13
N GLU A 630 -7.70 -38.26 15.84
CA GLU A 630 -6.42 -38.85 16.21
C GLU A 630 -5.48 -38.99 15.01
N HIS A 631 -6.05 -39.28 13.83
CA HIS A 631 -5.31 -39.54 12.58
C HIS A 631 -5.89 -38.73 11.41
N VAL A 632 -5.02 -38.03 10.67
CA VAL A 632 -5.38 -37.31 9.44
C VAL A 632 -4.47 -37.71 8.28
N PHE A 633 -5.08 -38.08 7.15
CA PHE A 633 -4.38 -38.36 5.90
C PHE A 633 -4.89 -37.39 4.83
N VAL A 634 -4.00 -36.52 4.37
CA VAL A 634 -4.28 -35.56 3.28
C VAL A 634 -3.59 -36.06 2.02
N HIS A 635 -4.36 -36.17 0.93
CA HIS A 635 -3.83 -36.51 -0.39
C HIS A 635 -3.55 -35.26 -1.21
N GLY A 636 -2.62 -35.35 -2.17
CA GLY A 636 -2.23 -34.23 -3.03
C GLY A 636 -1.35 -33.19 -2.32
N SER A 637 -1.19 -32.02 -2.93
CA SER A 637 -0.32 -30.94 -2.42
C SER A 637 -1.14 -29.67 -2.17
N PRO A 638 -1.85 -29.58 -1.02
CA PRO A 638 -2.59 -28.37 -0.68
C PRO A 638 -1.66 -27.19 -0.43
N ASN A 639 -2.16 -25.97 -0.69
CA ASN A 639 -1.44 -24.74 -0.36
C ASN A 639 -1.52 -24.42 1.14
N LEU A 640 -2.62 -24.80 1.77
CA LEU A 640 -2.90 -24.53 3.18
C LEU A 640 -3.58 -25.72 3.85
N VAL A 641 -3.06 -26.13 5.00
CA VAL A 641 -3.69 -27.09 5.92
C VAL A 641 -3.77 -26.46 7.30
N ASN A 642 -4.95 -26.44 7.90
CA ASN A 642 -5.16 -25.96 9.26
C ASN A 642 -5.86 -27.05 10.07
N VAL A 643 -5.16 -27.62 11.05
CA VAL A 643 -5.67 -28.65 11.98
C VAL A 643 -5.79 -28.09 13.40
N SER A 644 -5.90 -26.77 13.53
CA SER A 644 -5.93 -26.11 14.83
C SER A 644 -7.08 -26.58 15.71
N GLY A 645 -6.83 -26.78 17.01
CA GLY A 645 -7.84 -27.26 17.95
C GLY A 645 -8.10 -28.77 17.91
N CYS A 646 -7.38 -29.54 17.08
CA CYS A 646 -7.42 -31.00 17.10
C CYS A 646 -6.57 -31.57 18.24
N SER A 647 -7.05 -31.42 19.47
CA SER A 647 -6.27 -31.71 20.70
C SER A 647 -5.89 -33.19 20.91
N SER A 648 -6.45 -34.12 20.14
CA SER A 648 -6.11 -35.54 20.19
C SER A 648 -5.23 -35.98 19.01
N LEU A 649 -4.98 -35.08 18.05
CA LEU A 649 -4.25 -35.38 16.83
C LEU A 649 -2.80 -35.69 17.15
N ALA A 650 -2.42 -36.95 16.93
CA ALA A 650 -1.09 -37.48 17.21
C ALA A 650 -0.34 -37.89 15.94
N GLU A 651 -1.08 -38.25 14.88
CA GLU A 651 -0.50 -38.66 13.60
C GLU A 651 -1.14 -37.89 12.45
N MET A 652 -0.28 -37.34 11.59
CA MET A 652 -0.70 -36.59 10.43
C MET A 652 0.20 -36.94 9.25
N SER A 653 -0.41 -37.35 8.14
CA SER A 653 0.25 -37.57 6.86
C SER A 653 -0.21 -36.48 5.90
N VAL A 654 0.65 -35.49 5.67
CA VAL A 654 0.47 -34.45 4.65
C VAL A 654 1.72 -34.44 3.76
N PRO A 655 1.57 -34.35 2.43
CA PRO A 655 2.67 -34.10 1.51
C PRO A 655 3.27 -32.70 1.68
N GLU A 656 3.76 -32.10 0.59
CA GLU A 656 4.23 -30.71 0.61
C GLU A 656 3.06 -29.74 0.80
N VAL A 657 3.14 -28.90 1.84
CA VAL A 657 2.22 -27.82 2.14
C VAL A 657 2.99 -26.56 2.59
N PRO A 658 2.88 -25.43 1.87
CA PRO A 658 3.56 -24.19 2.24
C PRO A 658 3.07 -23.56 3.54
N VAL A 659 1.76 -23.66 3.83
CA VAL A 659 1.13 -23.03 5.00
C VAL A 659 0.48 -24.09 5.88
N LEU A 660 1.00 -24.26 7.10
CA LEU A 660 0.47 -25.22 8.06
C LEU A 660 0.21 -24.58 9.43
N ASP A 661 -0.97 -24.88 9.98
CA ASP A 661 -1.33 -24.55 11.34
C ASP A 661 -1.63 -25.82 12.15
N ILE A 662 -0.76 -26.10 13.13
CA ILE A 662 -0.84 -27.22 14.08
C ILE A 662 -1.14 -26.75 15.50
N SER A 663 -1.70 -25.54 15.66
CA SER A 663 -2.00 -24.99 16.97
C SER A 663 -2.94 -25.88 17.77
N ASP A 664 -2.73 -25.98 19.09
CA ASP A 664 -3.56 -26.80 19.98
C ASP A 664 -3.59 -28.30 19.61
N THR A 665 -2.51 -28.85 19.02
CA THR A 665 -2.39 -30.28 18.68
C THR A 665 -1.33 -31.02 19.50
N LYS A 666 -1.25 -32.35 19.31
CA LYS A 666 -0.23 -33.24 19.89
C LYS A 666 0.70 -33.85 18.84
N ILE A 667 0.81 -33.23 17.66
CA ILE A 667 1.69 -33.71 16.59
C ILE A 667 3.13 -33.71 17.10
N PRO A 668 3.91 -34.77 16.88
CA PRO A 668 5.25 -34.84 17.42
C PRO A 668 6.25 -34.04 16.55
N PRO A 669 7.28 -33.42 17.15
CA PRO A 669 8.29 -32.66 16.38
C PRO A 669 9.07 -33.59 15.44
N HIS A 670 9.21 -33.17 14.18
CA HIS A 670 9.96 -33.87 13.14
C HIS A 670 10.38 -32.90 12.03
N GLU A 671 11.43 -33.24 11.27
CA GLU A 671 12.09 -32.30 10.35
C GLU A 671 11.19 -31.80 9.22
N ALA A 672 10.26 -32.63 8.75
CA ALA A 672 9.37 -32.28 7.64
C ALA A 672 8.48 -31.06 7.93
N LEU A 673 8.19 -30.73 9.20
CA LEU A 673 7.37 -29.55 9.56
C LEU A 673 7.92 -28.23 9.00
N CYS A 674 9.25 -28.08 8.95
CA CYS A 674 9.89 -26.86 8.46
C CYS A 674 10.25 -26.95 6.97
N ASP A 675 10.53 -28.15 6.49
CA ASP A 675 11.09 -28.36 5.15
C ASP A 675 9.99 -28.51 4.08
N THR A 676 8.95 -29.30 4.38
CA THR A 676 7.91 -29.66 3.39
C THR A 676 6.50 -29.36 3.87
N GLN A 677 6.21 -29.49 5.17
CA GLN A 677 4.86 -29.37 5.74
C GLN A 677 4.57 -28.00 6.36
N GLY A 678 5.37 -26.97 6.10
CA GLY A 678 5.18 -25.62 6.62
C GLY A 678 6.24 -24.68 6.07
N SER A 679 6.64 -24.93 4.82
CA SER A 679 7.88 -24.41 4.24
C SER A 679 7.88 -22.89 4.06
N THR A 680 6.71 -22.26 4.08
CA THR A 680 6.56 -20.81 4.03
C THR A 680 6.01 -20.25 5.35
N ILE A 681 4.96 -20.86 5.90
CA ILE A 681 4.30 -20.44 7.14
C ILE A 681 4.05 -21.67 8.00
N LEU A 682 4.54 -21.63 9.24
CA LEU A 682 4.25 -22.64 10.26
C LEU A 682 3.73 -21.95 11.53
N ILE A 683 2.49 -22.26 11.90
CA ILE A 683 1.85 -21.78 13.12
C ILE A 683 1.69 -22.98 14.06
N ALA A 684 2.27 -22.90 15.26
CA ALA A 684 2.25 -23.97 16.24
C ALA A 684 2.02 -23.42 17.65
N ARG A 685 0.89 -22.74 17.86
CA ARG A 685 0.55 -22.15 19.16
C ARG A 685 0.02 -23.20 20.13
N ASN A 686 0.35 -23.08 21.42
CA ASN A 686 -0.10 -24.03 22.45
C ASN A 686 0.12 -25.51 22.04
N TRP A 687 1.24 -25.77 21.35
CA TRP A 687 1.61 -27.07 20.83
C TRP A 687 2.12 -27.96 21.96
N SER A 688 1.55 -29.16 22.12
CA SER A 688 1.77 -30.00 23.31
C SER A 688 2.23 -31.41 22.95
N HIS A 689 3.49 -31.73 23.21
CA HIS A 689 4.01 -33.09 23.00
C HIS A 689 5.16 -33.39 23.98
N PRO A 690 5.31 -34.62 24.53
CA PRO A 690 6.37 -34.95 25.50
C PRO A 690 7.82 -34.75 25.01
N ARG A 691 8.02 -34.67 23.69
CA ARG A 691 9.34 -34.39 23.07
C ARG A 691 9.66 -32.89 22.97
N LEU A 692 8.66 -32.01 23.15
CA LEU A 692 8.88 -30.55 23.11
C LEU A 692 9.52 -30.08 24.42
N GLY A 693 10.43 -29.12 24.30
CA GLY A 693 11.25 -28.66 25.43
C GLY A 693 12.41 -29.61 25.78
N GLN A 694 12.61 -30.70 25.03
CA GLN A 694 13.84 -31.50 25.10
C GLN A 694 14.95 -30.84 24.26
N ASN A 695 16.13 -30.65 24.86
CA ASN A 695 17.10 -29.66 24.38
C ASN A 695 17.79 -29.96 23.03
N SER A 696 17.92 -31.21 22.56
CA SER A 696 18.60 -31.49 21.28
C SER A 696 17.64 -31.42 20.09
N ASP A 697 16.54 -32.17 20.15
CA ASP A 697 15.65 -32.38 19.00
C ASP A 697 14.78 -31.15 18.75
N THR A 698 14.28 -30.52 19.83
CA THR A 698 13.50 -29.29 19.74
C THR A 698 14.37 -28.14 19.21
N LYS A 699 15.63 -28.04 19.68
CA LYS A 699 16.58 -27.03 19.22
C LYS A 699 16.93 -27.21 17.74
N ALA A 700 17.15 -28.44 17.29
CA ALA A 700 17.41 -28.74 15.89
C ALA A 700 16.23 -28.33 14.99
N LEU A 701 15.00 -28.62 15.43
CA LEU A 701 13.78 -28.23 14.72
C LEU A 701 13.62 -26.71 14.64
N ILE A 702 13.73 -26.01 15.77
CA ILE A 702 13.59 -24.53 15.80
C ILE A 702 14.67 -23.88 14.93
N THR A 703 15.91 -24.35 15.00
CA THR A 703 17.01 -23.86 14.15
C THR A 703 16.67 -24.01 12.67
N ARG A 704 16.20 -25.19 12.27
CA ARG A 704 15.78 -25.48 10.89
C ARG A 704 14.64 -24.58 10.42
N CYS A 705 13.60 -24.41 11.24
CA CYS A 705 12.48 -23.54 10.92
C CYS A 705 12.88 -22.06 10.80
N LEU A 706 13.79 -21.58 11.65
CA LEU A 706 14.31 -20.21 11.57
C LEU A 706 15.08 -19.97 10.27
N GLU A 707 15.75 -20.98 9.73
CA GLU A 707 16.48 -20.90 8.45
C GLU A 707 15.55 -21.02 7.23
N ALA A 708 14.53 -21.89 7.28
CA ALA A 708 13.70 -22.23 6.12
C ALA A 708 12.42 -21.38 5.97
N VAL A 709 11.72 -21.09 7.07
CA VAL A 709 10.32 -20.63 7.05
C VAL A 709 10.22 -19.10 7.06
N ASN A 710 9.28 -18.50 6.31
CA ASN A 710 9.11 -17.04 6.28
C ASN A 710 8.34 -16.51 7.50
N VAL A 711 7.32 -17.24 7.96
CA VAL A 711 6.54 -16.93 9.16
C VAL A 711 6.53 -18.13 10.10
N PHE A 712 7.14 -17.98 11.27
CA PHE A 712 7.19 -19.03 12.28
C PHE A 712 6.60 -18.52 13.59
N ASP A 713 5.48 -19.11 14.01
CA ASP A 713 4.74 -18.68 15.20
C ASP A 713 4.72 -19.77 16.26
N LEU A 714 5.44 -19.51 17.35
CA LEU A 714 5.52 -20.35 18.55
C LEU A 714 4.85 -19.69 19.76
N SER A 715 3.93 -18.75 19.55
CA SER A 715 3.21 -18.08 20.64
C SER A 715 2.46 -19.09 21.53
N ASP A 716 2.21 -18.71 22.78
CA ASP A 716 1.48 -19.48 23.80
C ASP A 716 2.13 -20.81 24.25
N ASN A 717 3.30 -21.18 23.73
CA ASN A 717 4.04 -22.37 24.13
C ASN A 717 4.81 -22.19 25.45
N GLN A 718 4.25 -22.75 26.54
CA GLN A 718 4.89 -22.68 27.86
C GLN A 718 6.18 -23.51 28.00
N TRP A 719 6.39 -24.49 27.11
CA TRP A 719 7.62 -25.29 27.08
C TRP A 719 8.81 -24.50 26.50
N LEU A 720 8.57 -23.36 25.84
CA LEU A 720 9.63 -22.46 25.35
C LEU A 720 10.18 -21.64 26.52
N ALA A 721 10.97 -22.31 27.35
CA ALA A 721 11.45 -21.81 28.63
C ALA A 721 12.98 -21.68 28.72
N SER A 722 13.71 -21.89 27.63
CA SER A 722 15.17 -21.81 27.61
C SER A 722 15.65 -20.98 26.43
N LEU A 723 16.59 -20.06 26.68
CA LEU A 723 17.25 -19.27 25.64
C LEU A 723 18.06 -20.16 24.69
N ASP A 724 18.55 -21.31 25.16
CA ASP A 724 19.32 -22.26 24.35
C ASP A 724 18.51 -22.84 23.18
N LEU A 725 17.18 -22.87 23.29
CA LEU A 725 16.28 -23.39 22.26
C LEU A 725 16.15 -22.43 21.06
N VAL A 726 16.32 -21.13 21.29
CA VAL A 726 16.17 -20.06 20.29
C VAL A 726 17.50 -19.38 19.93
N GLU A 727 18.62 -19.95 20.34
CA GLU A 727 19.97 -19.40 20.08
C GLU A 727 20.20 -19.12 18.57
N ALA A 728 19.64 -19.95 17.69
CA ALA A 728 19.73 -19.74 16.24
C ALA A 728 19.11 -18.41 15.77
N ALA A 729 18.12 -17.88 16.50
CA ALA A 729 17.44 -16.63 16.17
C ALA A 729 18.35 -15.40 16.35
N ALA A 730 19.41 -15.52 17.17
CA ALA A 730 20.40 -14.46 17.37
C ALA A 730 21.41 -14.34 16.21
N ARG A 731 21.41 -15.27 15.24
CA ARG A 731 22.29 -15.20 14.06
C ARG A 731 21.82 -14.09 13.13
N THR A 732 22.75 -13.23 12.71
CA THR A 732 22.45 -12.17 11.75
C THR A 732 22.20 -12.74 10.36
N VAL A 733 21.04 -12.43 9.80
CA VAL A 733 20.62 -12.77 8.43
C VAL A 733 20.76 -11.54 7.54
N ILE A 734 21.39 -11.69 6.38
CA ILE A 734 21.70 -10.60 5.46
C ILE A 734 20.60 -10.45 4.41
N PHE A 735 20.20 -9.20 4.10
CA PHE A 735 19.32 -8.94 2.96
C PHE A 735 20.07 -9.08 1.63
N SER A 736 20.03 -10.27 1.03
CA SER A 736 20.74 -10.60 -0.20
C SER A 736 20.10 -11.78 -0.94
N THR A 737 20.16 -11.74 -2.28
CA THR A 737 19.86 -12.88 -3.18
C THR A 737 21.03 -13.83 -3.31
N ASP A 738 22.25 -13.33 -3.10
CA ASP A 738 23.49 -14.08 -3.30
C ASP A 738 24.04 -14.58 -1.96
N PRO A 739 24.74 -15.74 -1.94
CA PRO A 739 25.45 -16.24 -0.77
C PRO A 739 26.39 -15.17 -0.20
N THR A 740 26.29 -14.89 1.10
CA THR A 740 27.16 -13.92 1.75
C THR A 740 28.14 -14.58 2.70
N LEU A 741 29.39 -14.11 2.71
CA LEU A 741 30.41 -14.51 3.67
C LEU A 741 30.72 -13.34 4.61
N SER A 742 31.03 -13.62 5.87
CA SER A 742 31.66 -12.64 6.74
C SER A 742 33.15 -12.45 6.37
N PRO A 743 33.82 -11.37 6.84
CA PRO A 743 35.21 -11.08 6.50
C PRO A 743 36.21 -12.17 6.91
N ASP A 744 35.82 -13.05 7.85
CA ASP A 744 36.58 -14.23 8.28
C ASP A 744 36.26 -15.51 7.47
N GLY A 745 35.47 -15.39 6.40
CA GLY A 745 35.16 -16.48 5.47
C GLY A 745 34.05 -17.44 5.95
N ARG A 746 33.25 -17.07 6.96
CA ARG A 746 32.11 -17.89 7.39
C ARG A 746 30.85 -17.54 6.61
N TYR A 747 30.04 -18.55 6.31
CA TYR A 747 28.75 -18.36 5.67
C TYR A 747 27.79 -17.59 6.57
N GLN A 748 27.17 -16.56 6.01
CA GLN A 748 26.10 -15.79 6.63
C GLN A 748 24.78 -16.14 5.92
N PRO A 749 23.72 -16.49 6.67
CA PRO A 749 22.42 -16.76 6.09
C PRO A 749 21.89 -15.50 5.39
N SER A 750 21.28 -15.66 4.22
CA SER A 750 20.78 -14.56 3.40
C SER A 750 19.33 -14.76 2.99
N ARG A 751 18.53 -13.69 3.00
CA ARG A 751 17.13 -13.68 2.56
C ARG A 751 16.80 -12.41 1.81
N ILE A 752 15.81 -12.45 0.92
CA ILE A 752 15.31 -11.26 0.21
C ILE A 752 14.29 -10.45 1.02
N ALA A 753 13.71 -11.04 2.07
CA ALA A 753 12.71 -10.44 2.92
C ALA A 753 12.90 -10.88 4.39
N PRO A 754 12.52 -10.05 5.37
CA PRO A 754 12.67 -10.40 6.78
C PRO A 754 11.72 -11.52 7.17
N GLN A 755 12.20 -12.40 8.07
CA GLN A 755 11.35 -13.39 8.72
C GLN A 755 10.38 -12.71 9.70
N VAL A 756 9.20 -13.30 9.85
CA VAL A 756 8.30 -13.02 10.98
C VAL A 756 8.41 -14.17 11.97
N PHE A 757 9.04 -13.92 13.12
CA PHE A 757 9.14 -14.89 14.22
C PHE A 757 8.34 -14.39 15.42
N LEU A 758 7.36 -15.18 15.87
CA LEU A 758 6.44 -14.79 16.94
C LEU A 758 6.56 -15.74 18.14
N THR A 759 6.68 -15.16 19.34
CA THR A 759 6.86 -15.88 20.62
C THR A 759 6.01 -15.27 21.75
N GLN A 760 4.86 -14.69 21.40
CA GLN A 760 4.00 -13.97 22.34
C GLN A 760 3.46 -14.93 23.43
N HIS A 761 3.31 -14.43 24.65
CA HIS A 761 2.84 -15.20 25.82
C HIS A 761 3.64 -16.48 26.16
N THR A 762 4.90 -16.55 25.74
CA THR A 762 5.84 -17.59 26.17
C THR A 762 6.74 -17.08 27.31
N LEU A 763 7.65 -17.92 27.82
CA LEU A 763 8.64 -17.50 28.83
C LEU A 763 9.88 -16.82 28.21
N VAL A 764 10.07 -16.95 26.89
CA VAL A 764 11.17 -16.38 26.10
C VAL A 764 10.58 -15.48 25.01
N GLU A 765 10.79 -14.18 25.11
CA GLU A 765 10.29 -13.21 24.12
C GLU A 765 11.44 -12.75 23.23
N CYS A 766 11.21 -12.73 21.92
CA CYS A 766 12.19 -12.34 20.92
C CYS A 766 11.75 -11.09 20.17
N GLU A 767 12.57 -10.05 20.17
CA GLU A 767 12.34 -8.80 19.44
C GLU A 767 13.24 -8.76 18.17
N LEU A 768 12.68 -8.29 17.05
CA LEU A 768 13.44 -8.07 15.81
C LEU A 768 14.41 -6.90 16.00
N ASN A 769 15.67 -7.13 15.66
CA ASN A 769 16.72 -6.12 15.71
C ASN A 769 17.43 -6.05 14.35
N PHE A 770 17.70 -4.83 13.87
CA PHE A 770 18.43 -4.59 12.63
C PHE A 770 19.90 -4.30 12.93
N ASP A 771 20.78 -4.76 12.04
CA ASP A 771 22.23 -4.58 12.13
C ASP A 771 22.81 -4.27 10.75
N ASP A 772 24.04 -3.75 10.69
CA ASP A 772 24.75 -3.41 9.44
C ASP A 772 26.12 -4.09 9.33
N PRO A 773 26.19 -5.44 9.38
CA PRO A 773 27.46 -6.16 9.40
C PRO A 773 28.28 -5.97 8.12
N TYR A 774 29.60 -6.04 8.28
CA TYR A 774 30.52 -6.17 7.16
C TYR A 774 30.39 -7.56 6.53
N ILE A 775 30.25 -7.61 5.21
CA ILE A 775 30.28 -8.85 4.42
C ILE A 775 31.37 -8.80 3.35
N ALA A 776 31.90 -9.96 3.00
CA ALA A 776 32.79 -10.18 1.88
C ALA A 776 31.99 -10.73 0.70
N THR A 777 32.06 -10.06 -0.44
CA THR A 777 31.52 -10.55 -1.72
C THR A 777 32.64 -11.25 -2.52
N ASP A 778 32.28 -12.03 -3.55
CA ASP A 778 33.21 -12.85 -4.37
C ASP A 778 34.42 -12.08 -4.95
N GLU A 779 34.35 -10.75 -5.00
CA GLU A 779 35.43 -9.86 -5.46
C GLU A 779 36.37 -9.37 -4.34
N SER A 780 36.35 -9.95 -3.14
CA SER A 780 37.16 -9.53 -1.97
C SER A 780 36.91 -8.08 -1.50
N VAL A 781 35.78 -7.49 -1.92
CA VAL A 781 35.34 -6.17 -1.47
C VAL A 781 34.55 -6.33 -0.18
N ILE A 782 35.00 -5.66 0.88
CA ILE A 782 34.29 -5.60 2.17
C ILE A 782 33.27 -4.46 2.08
N SER A 783 31.98 -4.78 2.20
CA SER A 783 30.90 -3.79 2.19
C SER A 783 29.94 -4.02 3.37
N ARG A 784 29.29 -2.96 3.85
CA ARG A 784 28.20 -3.10 4.84
C ARG A 784 26.91 -3.48 4.11
N ARG A 785 26.19 -4.44 4.65
CA ARG A 785 24.83 -4.77 4.21
C ARG A 785 23.89 -4.72 5.39
N LEU A 786 22.64 -4.32 5.12
CA LEU A 786 21.59 -4.41 6.11
C LEU A 786 21.32 -5.89 6.40
N GLY A 787 21.33 -6.23 7.68
CA GLY A 787 20.94 -7.53 8.19
C GLY A 787 19.97 -7.39 9.35
N TYR A 788 19.44 -8.51 9.80
CA TYR A 788 18.55 -8.57 10.96
C TYR A 788 18.83 -9.81 11.80
N ASN A 789 18.52 -9.75 13.08
CA ASN A 789 18.50 -10.89 14.00
C ASN A 789 17.34 -10.72 15.00
N PHE A 790 17.10 -11.74 15.81
CA PHE A 790 16.15 -11.67 16.91
C PHE A 790 16.91 -11.67 18.25
N GLN A 791 16.71 -10.62 19.04
CA GLN A 791 17.20 -10.54 20.41
C GLN A 791 16.17 -11.17 21.34
N CYS A 792 16.52 -12.29 21.95
CA CYS A 792 15.62 -13.06 22.81
C CYS A 792 16.02 -12.91 24.28
N ASP A 793 15.05 -12.60 25.14
CA ASP A 793 15.22 -12.44 26.58
C ASP A 793 14.11 -13.16 27.37
N CYS A 794 14.38 -13.49 28.63
CA CYS A 794 13.34 -14.00 29.52
C CYS A 794 12.39 -12.86 29.91
N VAL A 795 11.08 -13.07 29.78
CA VAL A 795 10.05 -12.05 30.09
C VAL A 795 10.19 -11.45 31.50
N PHE A 796 10.61 -12.27 32.49
CA PHE A 796 10.78 -11.84 33.88
C PHE A 796 12.24 -11.55 34.29
N GLY A 797 13.19 -11.64 33.37
CA GLY A 797 14.62 -11.40 33.62
C GLY A 797 15.30 -12.39 34.58
N SER A 798 14.61 -13.43 35.04
CA SER A 798 15.14 -14.44 35.95
C SER A 798 15.55 -15.71 35.19
N VAL A 799 16.86 -15.95 35.15
CA VAL A 799 17.48 -17.16 34.57
C VAL A 799 18.08 -18.00 35.69
N GLN A 800 17.71 -19.27 35.77
CA GLN A 800 18.38 -20.24 36.64
C GLN A 800 18.80 -21.46 35.81
N GLY A 801 20.10 -21.65 35.63
CA GLY A 801 20.64 -22.77 34.86
C GLY A 801 20.26 -22.75 33.37
N GLY A 802 20.10 -21.56 32.76
CA GLY A 802 19.70 -21.40 31.35
C GLY A 802 18.18 -21.40 31.10
N GLN A 803 17.37 -21.69 32.13
CA GLN A 803 15.91 -21.67 32.04
C GLN A 803 15.30 -20.38 32.60
N CYS A 804 14.32 -19.83 31.86
CA CYS A 804 13.46 -18.74 32.28
C CYS A 804 12.45 -19.25 33.32
N LEU A 805 12.38 -18.61 34.48
CA LEU A 805 11.47 -18.98 35.55
C LEU A 805 10.17 -18.16 35.51
N GLN A 806 9.06 -18.81 35.83
CA GLN A 806 7.78 -18.15 36.08
C GLN A 806 7.77 -17.62 37.53
N SER A 807 7.60 -16.31 37.74
CA SER A 807 7.52 -15.74 39.09
C SER A 807 6.22 -16.14 39.79
N ALA A 808 6.31 -16.63 41.03
CA ALA A 808 5.16 -16.93 41.90
C ALA A 808 4.39 -15.67 42.39
N HIS A 809 4.85 -14.46 42.04
CA HIS A 809 4.19 -13.21 42.40
C HIS A 809 4.19 -12.23 41.22
N SER A 810 3.04 -12.08 40.55
CA SER A 810 2.67 -10.82 39.89
C SER A 810 1.25 -10.89 39.28
N SER A 811 0.27 -10.46 40.07
CA SER A 811 -1.00 -9.89 39.59
C SER A 811 -0.92 -8.38 39.36
N SER A 812 0.29 -7.79 39.27
CA SER A 812 0.47 -6.33 39.32
C SER A 812 1.22 -5.69 38.14
N HIS A 813 1.64 -6.44 37.11
CA HIS A 813 2.44 -5.89 36.00
C HIS A 813 1.70 -5.70 34.66
N ALA A 814 0.37 -5.80 34.64
CA ALA A 814 -0.48 -5.44 33.50
C ALA A 814 -0.30 -3.97 33.00
N ARG A 815 0.47 -3.12 33.70
CA ARG A 815 0.71 -1.72 33.31
C ARG A 815 1.98 -1.46 32.50
N LYS A 816 2.96 -2.39 32.44
CA LYS A 816 4.15 -2.20 31.59
C LYS A 816 3.95 -2.70 30.15
N VAL A 817 3.03 -3.65 29.95
CA VAL A 817 2.64 -4.15 28.63
C VAL A 817 1.84 -3.10 27.85
N GLN A 818 1.05 -2.26 28.53
CA GLN A 818 0.25 -1.21 27.87
C GLN A 818 1.06 -0.01 27.33
N ALA A 819 2.32 0.17 27.74
CA ALA A 819 3.13 1.32 27.30
C ALA A 819 4.02 1.04 26.08
N LYS A 820 4.20 -0.23 25.69
CA LYS A 820 5.00 -0.63 24.50
C LYS A 820 4.16 -0.95 23.26
N LEU A 821 2.83 -0.99 23.40
CA LEU A 821 1.89 -1.31 22.32
C LEU A 821 1.76 -0.23 21.23
N LEU A 822 2.43 0.93 21.38
CA LEU A 822 2.38 2.04 20.41
C LEU A 822 3.54 2.06 19.39
N ALA A 823 4.58 1.23 19.55
CA ALA A 823 5.74 1.25 18.65
C ALA A 823 5.67 0.21 17.51
N ALA A 824 4.82 -0.82 17.64
CA ALA A 824 4.68 -1.88 16.63
C ALA A 824 3.77 -1.48 15.43
N VAL A 825 3.12 -0.32 15.48
CA VAL A 825 2.18 0.14 14.44
C VAL A 825 2.88 0.85 13.27
N PHE A 826 4.15 1.25 13.40
CA PHE A 826 4.78 2.14 12.40
C PHE A 826 5.60 1.47 11.29
N PHE A 827 5.84 0.15 11.33
CA PHE A 827 6.63 -0.54 10.28
C PHE A 827 6.04 -1.86 9.78
N GLY A 828 4.90 -2.31 10.32
CA GLY A 828 4.24 -3.56 9.90
C GLY A 828 3.21 -3.42 8.78
N GLY A 829 2.83 -2.19 8.42
CA GLY A 829 1.60 -1.84 7.66
C GLY A 829 1.51 -2.26 6.19
N VAL A 830 2.38 -3.15 5.70
CA VAL A 830 2.24 -3.76 4.36
C VAL A 830 2.32 -5.29 4.45
N ALA A 831 3.20 -5.83 5.31
CA ALA A 831 3.31 -7.28 5.51
C ALA A 831 2.19 -7.83 6.41
N THR A 832 1.82 -7.12 7.49
CA THR A 832 0.63 -7.50 8.27
C THR A 832 -0.65 -7.27 7.50
N THR A 833 -0.72 -6.29 6.61
CA THR A 833 -1.92 -6.06 5.80
C THR A 833 -2.10 -7.15 4.77
N ILE A 834 -1.03 -7.68 4.15
CA ILE A 834 -1.13 -8.78 3.17
C ILE A 834 -1.29 -10.14 3.86
N VAL A 835 -0.61 -10.39 4.98
CA VAL A 835 -0.79 -11.62 5.77
C VAL A 835 -2.12 -11.62 6.52
N CYS A 836 -2.61 -10.50 7.04
CA CYS A 836 -3.97 -10.35 7.57
C CYS A 836 -5.03 -10.16 6.48
N PHE A 837 -4.72 -9.76 5.24
CA PHE A 837 -5.70 -9.81 4.14
C PHE A 837 -5.93 -11.26 3.72
N PHE A 838 -4.86 -12.03 3.50
CA PHE A 838 -4.97 -13.41 3.00
C PHE A 838 -5.36 -14.41 4.10
N VAL A 839 -4.85 -14.24 5.32
CA VAL A 839 -5.22 -15.08 6.47
C VAL A 839 -6.40 -14.46 7.21
N GLY A 840 -6.43 -13.16 7.47
CA GLY A 840 -7.47 -12.54 8.30
C GLY A 840 -8.88 -12.51 7.70
N PHE A 841 -9.07 -12.33 6.38
CA PHE A 841 -10.42 -12.37 5.81
C PHE A 841 -11.08 -13.77 5.92
N ARG A 842 -10.28 -14.84 6.11
CA ARG A 842 -10.79 -16.21 6.38
C ARG A 842 -10.61 -16.68 7.83
N TYR A 843 -9.67 -16.10 8.58
CA TYR A 843 -9.27 -16.56 9.92
C TYR A 843 -9.74 -15.63 11.05
N LEU A 844 -9.82 -14.31 10.83
CA LEU A 844 -10.30 -13.33 11.84
C LEU A 844 -11.83 -13.32 12.01
N GLY A 845 -12.58 -13.86 11.05
CA GLY A 845 -14.01 -14.16 11.22
C GLY A 845 -14.30 -15.36 12.14
N ARG A 846 -13.29 -16.06 12.69
CA ARG A 846 -13.49 -17.29 13.47
C ARG A 846 -12.79 -17.36 14.84
N ARG A 847 -12.02 -16.36 15.28
CA ARG A 847 -11.44 -16.35 16.65
C ARG A 847 -11.31 -14.95 17.24
N THR A 848 -12.40 -14.28 17.62
CA THR A 848 -12.35 -13.35 18.78
C THR A 848 -13.71 -13.21 19.49
N ALA A 849 -13.94 -14.05 20.49
CA ALA A 849 -14.77 -13.70 21.65
C ALA A 849 -13.82 -13.46 22.84
N PHE A 850 -13.42 -12.21 23.06
CA PHE A 850 -12.86 -11.77 24.34
C PHE A 850 -13.72 -10.62 24.89
N PRO A 851 -14.15 -10.66 26.16
CA PRO A 851 -15.09 -9.70 26.70
C PRO A 851 -14.35 -8.41 27.08
N PHE A 852 -14.39 -7.39 26.22
CA PHE A 852 -14.03 -6.04 26.66
C PHE A 852 -15.24 -5.37 27.31
N THR A 853 -15.13 -5.22 28.62
CA THR A 853 -15.98 -4.34 29.42
C THR A 853 -15.84 -2.90 28.94
N ARG A 854 -16.98 -2.20 28.84
CA ARG A 854 -17.10 -0.77 28.55
C ARG A 854 -16.00 0.06 29.22
N GLN A 855 -15.14 0.72 28.44
CA GLN A 855 -14.66 2.05 28.77
C GLN A 855 -14.45 2.88 27.49
N GLN A 856 -15.05 4.07 27.52
CA GLN A 856 -15.01 5.11 26.52
C GLN A 856 -13.61 5.74 26.35
N ASN A 857 -13.44 6.30 25.16
CA ASN A 857 -12.65 7.49 24.78
C ASN A 857 -11.23 7.31 24.23
N ASN A 858 -11.09 7.98 23.07
CA ASN A 858 -9.91 8.57 22.44
C ASN A 858 -8.81 7.58 22.04
N TYR A 859 -8.56 7.42 20.74
CA TYR A 859 -7.28 7.84 20.14
C TYR A 859 -7.45 8.00 18.62
N THR A 860 -6.70 8.98 18.13
CA THR A 860 -6.57 9.60 16.81
C THR A 860 -5.99 8.67 15.74
N THR A 861 -6.46 8.86 14.50
CA THR A 861 -5.78 8.69 13.20
C THR A 861 -4.26 8.47 13.26
N VAL A 862 -3.80 7.36 12.66
CA VAL A 862 -2.65 7.28 11.74
C VAL A 862 -2.97 6.20 10.71
#